data_AF-A0A9Q0FWK6-F1
#
_entry.id   AF-A0A9Q0FWK6-F1
#
_cell.length_a   1.000
_cell.length_b   1.000
_cell.length_c   1.000
_cell.angle_alpha   90.00
_cell.angle_beta   90.00
_cell.angle_gamma   90.00
#
_symmetry.space_group_name_H-M   'P 1'
#
loop_
_entity.id
_entity.type
_entity.pdbx_description
1 polymer ?
#
loop_
_entity_poly.entity_id
_entity_poly.type
_entity_poly.pdbx_seq_one_letter_code
_entity_poly.pdbx_strand_id
1 'polypeptide(L)'
;YKCFVLPPKVNSPGMATYFNRESNFGLFEYAMPSLEMQIAGLIFNPSVIGGGTTIFSTDRIRLLGLLSIFAFQFFMFQSGVKIKLGMVMDSGKKVIFIGLLSVLLPLTLGTTVFAYGKKKPNTNLIHHIFDATIYSMTSFPVIVNLLSDLQLLNTSLGRLSLSTALVSDLLSITIFSVLTIEMRMESPGTNQPLSLPAFFFESSIGAYVWFLVFVAVFLRPALKYLKEKLKDGKQVEDVFAYFVIALFLVSSFLANYIGEVVVFAAFIIGLAVPSGPPLGSAMVEKFEAISHYMLPIFVTTCAMRVNLHFKFSEFGITYLIVPCAALLMAATKFVVCFSSHCYFWELLPVNDAYAFGLIMSTKGVVEMAIYAFHNDAGVVENYEFIPMISIILLLHCATPILVKLLYSPEKRCAGYRKKNLADLHPDSDLQIISCVHVPKDVTTVLRILDGACGGTGLFSVTVLHLIKLIAQSTPQLIFHRKERIVLCEYPYSENVIRMFNEFEQQNNGGLLVDVVTAVAPTTLMYDDICSVAMDKQASLVILPFHQRESELDGAIESEDYTIRDLNCRMLNKAPCSTAILVDRYHNTKNSSAFQEDSLVAYKIAMIFLGGKDDREALTLALRMAQDAKVGLTVMHLLAAANDQDHVAQDDAYTLHDEDDTNHLFEKGLVSEKKEDLLQDKKILRMVQEKDYILYNKEVAEDATMTASIIRSMAKEYELIIVGRRHNMPTSLTAGLEEWCEFPELGVLGDLIWSKDSNGTCSILVVQQ
;
A
#
# COMPACT_ATOMS: atom_id res chain seq x y z
N TYR A 1 -24.20 -15.75 26.77
CA TYR A 1 -24.96 -14.60 26.21
C TYR A 1 -24.76 -13.28 26.97
N LYS A 2 -24.72 -13.20 28.32
CA LYS A 2 -24.28 -11.98 29.03
C LYS A 2 -22.75 -11.75 29.07
N CYS A 3 -21.95 -12.63 28.46
CA CYS A 3 -20.48 -12.62 28.48
C CYS A 3 -19.81 -11.82 27.35
N PHE A 4 -20.59 -11.26 26.42
CA PHE A 4 -20.10 -10.53 25.24
C PHE A 4 -20.62 -9.09 25.16
N VAL A 5 -20.98 -8.48 26.30
CA VAL A 5 -21.20 -7.03 26.35
C VAL A 5 -19.82 -6.39 26.51
N LEU A 6 -19.08 -6.30 25.40
CA LEU A 6 -17.98 -5.35 25.28
C LEU A 6 -18.56 -3.95 25.50
N PRO A 7 -17.92 -3.07 26.29
CA PRO A 7 -18.40 -1.70 26.44
C PRO A 7 -18.55 -1.07 25.06
N PRO A 8 -19.62 -0.30 24.81
CA PRO A 8 -19.90 0.30 23.51
C PRO A 8 -18.94 1.46 23.30
N LYS A 9 -17.68 1.16 22.97
CA LYS A 9 -16.59 2.07 22.54
C LYS A 9 -15.25 1.35 22.28
N VAL A 10 -15.25 0.04 22.01
CA VAL A 10 -14.04 -0.73 21.60
C VAL A 10 -13.95 -0.86 20.07
N ASN A 11 -14.73 -0.08 19.33
CA ASN A 11 -14.69 -0.03 17.87
C ASN A 11 -14.14 1.32 17.40
N SER A 12 -13.01 1.26 16.68
CA SER A 12 -12.35 2.36 15.93
C SER A 12 -11.98 3.59 16.81
N PRO A 13 -11.47 4.73 16.31
CA PRO A 13 -10.49 5.67 16.95
C PRO A 13 -10.87 6.30 18.32
N GLY A 14 -11.95 5.86 18.93
CA GLY A 14 -12.44 6.17 20.27
C GLY A 14 -11.47 5.88 21.42
N MET A 15 -10.65 4.82 21.37
CA MET A 15 -9.67 4.57 22.46
C MET A 15 -8.54 5.61 22.43
N ALA A 16 -7.95 5.85 21.27
CA ALA A 16 -6.92 6.87 21.11
C ALA A 16 -7.45 8.28 21.45
N THR A 17 -8.69 8.62 21.06
CA THR A 17 -9.33 9.90 21.44
C THR A 17 -9.72 9.96 22.92
N TYR A 18 -10.17 8.87 23.54
CA TYR A 18 -10.43 8.80 24.98
C TYR A 18 -9.15 8.98 25.80
N PHE A 19 -8.05 8.32 25.41
CA PHE A 19 -6.76 8.44 26.09
C PHE A 19 -6.04 9.76 25.78
N ASN A 20 -6.08 10.29 24.55
CA ASN A 20 -5.54 11.62 24.26
C ASN A 20 -6.24 12.73 25.04
N ARG A 21 -7.55 12.57 25.31
CA ARG A 21 -8.35 13.55 26.04
C ARG A 21 -8.13 13.50 27.55
N GLU A 22 -7.84 12.33 28.13
CA GLU A 22 -7.65 12.16 29.58
C GLU A 22 -6.19 12.16 30.05
N SER A 23 -5.22 11.77 29.23
CA SER A 23 -3.87 11.42 29.72
C SER A 23 -2.73 12.39 29.38
N ASN A 24 -2.94 13.45 28.58
CA ASN A 24 -1.88 14.40 28.16
C ASN A 24 -0.59 13.72 27.61
N PHE A 25 -0.64 12.44 27.24
CA PHE A 25 0.48 11.74 26.61
C PHE A 25 0.39 11.88 25.09
N GLY A 26 1.18 12.77 24.50
CA GLY A 26 1.31 12.95 23.05
C GLY A 26 1.88 11.73 22.28
N LEU A 27 1.97 10.56 22.91
CA LEU A 27 2.40 9.31 22.26
C LEU A 27 1.34 8.74 21.31
N PHE A 28 0.05 9.03 21.52
CA PHE A 28 -1.04 8.48 20.70
C PHE A 28 -1.21 9.17 19.34
N GLU A 29 -0.55 10.30 19.09
CA GLU A 29 -0.47 10.90 17.75
C GLU A 29 0.37 10.03 16.78
N TYR A 30 1.13 9.07 17.33
CA TYR A 30 1.90 8.06 16.61
C TYR A 30 1.28 6.64 16.68
N ALA A 31 0.03 6.52 17.14
CA ALA A 31 -0.60 5.23 17.43
C ALA A 31 -0.73 4.35 16.18
N MET A 32 0.13 3.34 16.09
CA MET A 32 -0.03 2.22 15.16
C MET A 32 -1.02 1.22 15.75
N PRO A 33 -1.90 0.59 14.94
CA PRO A 33 -2.88 -0.38 15.42
C PRO A 33 -2.26 -1.49 16.29
N SER A 34 -1.05 -1.96 15.98
CA SER A 34 -0.36 -2.98 16.79
C SER A 34 0.02 -2.49 18.20
N LEU A 35 0.32 -1.21 18.36
CA LEU A 35 0.71 -0.58 19.63
C LEU A 35 -0.49 -0.37 20.53
N GLU A 36 -1.64 0.01 19.96
CA GLU A 36 -2.88 0.20 20.72
C GLU A 36 -3.29 -1.06 21.47
N MET A 37 -3.20 -2.23 20.82
CA MET A 37 -3.56 -3.53 21.39
C MET A 37 -2.69 -3.92 22.60
N GLN A 38 -1.39 -3.57 22.52
CA GLN A 38 -0.40 -3.86 23.56
C GLN A 38 -0.53 -2.92 24.75
N ILE A 39 -0.71 -1.62 24.48
CA ILE A 39 -0.97 -0.61 25.51
C ILE A 39 -2.27 -0.95 26.25
N ALA A 40 -3.32 -1.35 25.54
CA ALA A 40 -4.56 -1.82 26.17
C ALA A 40 -4.30 -3.00 27.13
N GLY A 41 -3.50 -3.98 26.73
CA GLY A 41 -3.15 -5.11 27.59
C GLY A 41 -2.29 -4.74 28.81
N LEU A 42 -1.40 -3.76 28.68
CA LEU A 42 -0.67 -3.17 29.80
C LEU A 42 -1.60 -2.42 30.77
N ILE A 43 -2.60 -1.72 30.26
CA ILE A 43 -3.57 -0.99 31.10
C ILE A 43 -4.47 -1.97 31.86
N PHE A 44 -4.93 -3.04 31.20
CA PHE A 44 -5.71 -4.10 31.84
C PHE A 44 -4.89 -5.02 32.74
N ASN A 45 -3.60 -4.75 32.88
CA ASN A 45 -2.71 -5.52 33.71
C ASN A 45 -3.10 -5.36 35.20
N PRO A 46 -3.32 -6.47 35.93
CA PRO A 46 -3.63 -6.43 37.36
C PRO A 46 -2.63 -5.64 38.22
N SER A 47 -1.36 -5.60 37.79
CA SER A 47 -0.30 -4.86 38.48
C SER A 47 -0.39 -3.34 38.27
N VAL A 48 -1.09 -2.84 37.25
CA VAL A 48 -1.27 -1.39 36.99
C VAL A 48 -2.53 -0.86 37.67
N ILE A 49 -3.61 -1.65 37.68
CA ILE A 49 -4.92 -1.22 38.20
C ILE A 49 -4.94 -1.11 39.74
N GLY A 50 -3.91 -1.62 40.44
CA GLY A 50 -3.61 -1.26 41.83
C GLY A 50 -4.73 -1.53 42.83
N GLY A 51 -4.82 -2.74 43.38
CA GLY A 51 -5.62 -2.98 44.60
C GLY A 51 -6.37 -4.29 44.71
N GLY A 52 -5.81 -5.42 44.23
CA GLY A 52 -6.38 -6.76 44.47
C GLY A 52 -7.74 -7.04 43.81
N THR A 53 -8.37 -6.05 43.17
CA THR A 53 -9.57 -6.19 42.36
C THR A 53 -9.16 -6.44 40.92
N THR A 54 -9.03 -7.71 40.57
CA THR A 54 -8.82 -8.08 39.17
C THR A 54 -10.12 -7.88 38.41
N ILE A 55 -10.14 -7.00 37.40
CA ILE A 55 -11.29 -6.85 36.46
C ILE A 55 -11.65 -8.24 35.87
N PHE A 56 -10.62 -9.07 35.66
CA PHE A 56 -10.73 -10.46 35.25
C PHE A 56 -10.16 -11.40 36.32
N SER A 57 -10.98 -12.33 36.81
CA SER A 57 -10.47 -13.41 37.67
C SER A 57 -9.46 -14.28 36.92
N THR A 58 -8.54 -14.95 37.63
CA THR A 58 -7.55 -15.87 37.06
C THR A 58 -8.16 -16.93 36.14
N ASP A 59 -9.35 -17.45 36.48
CA ASP A 59 -10.06 -18.41 35.63
C ASP A 59 -10.59 -17.78 34.33
N ARG A 60 -10.99 -16.50 34.36
CA ARG A 60 -11.40 -15.77 33.16
C ARG A 60 -10.21 -15.48 32.25
N ILE A 61 -9.03 -15.19 32.82
CA ILE A 61 -7.78 -15.03 32.07
C ILE A 61 -7.36 -16.37 31.42
N ARG A 62 -7.55 -17.51 32.10
CA ARG A 62 -7.31 -18.84 31.52
C ARG A 62 -8.27 -19.16 30.38
N LEU A 63 -9.57 -18.88 30.54
CA LEU A 63 -10.55 -19.05 29.47
C LEU A 63 -10.22 -18.17 28.25
N LEU A 64 -9.84 -16.91 28.50
CA LEU A 64 -9.40 -15.99 27.45
C LEU A 64 -8.13 -16.51 26.76
N GLY A 65 -7.21 -17.11 27.52
CA GLY A 65 -6.01 -17.78 27.00
C GLY A 65 -6.32 -18.96 26.06
N LEU A 66 -7.34 -19.76 26.35
CA LEU A 66 -7.77 -20.84 25.46
C LEU A 66 -8.36 -20.32 24.14
N LEU A 67 -9.21 -19.29 24.23
CA LEU A 67 -9.77 -18.62 23.05
C LEU A 67 -8.67 -17.94 22.23
N SER A 68 -7.66 -17.39 22.89
CA SER A 68 -6.58 -16.65 22.26
C SER A 68 -5.60 -17.57 21.51
N ILE A 69 -5.37 -18.80 21.97
CA ILE A 69 -4.61 -19.82 21.21
C ILE A 69 -5.25 -20.06 19.84
N PHE A 70 -6.57 -20.25 19.82
CA PHE A 70 -7.32 -20.50 18.58
C PHE A 70 -7.29 -19.28 17.65
N ALA A 71 -7.41 -18.08 18.20
CA ALA A 71 -7.25 -16.82 17.47
C ALA A 71 -5.87 -16.70 16.81
N PHE A 72 -4.82 -16.98 17.58
CA PHE A 72 -3.44 -16.89 17.10
C PHE A 72 -3.13 -17.98 16.06
N GLN A 73 -3.75 -19.16 16.18
CA GLN A 73 -3.65 -20.20 15.18
C GLN A 73 -4.22 -19.76 13.82
N PHE A 74 -5.39 -19.10 13.82
CA PHE A 74 -5.95 -18.51 12.59
C PHE A 74 -5.07 -17.41 12.02
N PHE A 75 -4.55 -16.53 12.88
CA PHE A 75 -3.63 -15.47 12.46
C PHE A 75 -2.42 -16.06 11.73
N MET A 76 -1.76 -17.06 12.33
CA MET A 76 -0.59 -17.70 11.72
C MET A 76 -0.96 -18.44 10.43
N PHE A 77 -2.08 -19.17 10.39
CA PHE A 77 -2.57 -19.77 9.14
C PHE A 77 -2.77 -18.73 8.03
N GLN A 78 -3.48 -17.63 8.32
CA GLN A 78 -3.73 -16.56 7.35
C GLN A 78 -2.43 -15.87 6.91
N SER A 79 -1.48 -15.67 7.82
CA SER A 79 -0.16 -15.16 7.45
C SER A 79 0.57 -16.11 6.51
N GLY A 80 0.48 -17.43 6.74
CA GLY A 80 1.00 -18.45 5.82
C GLY A 80 0.38 -18.36 4.43
N VAL A 81 -0.96 -18.24 4.34
CA VAL A 81 -1.69 -18.11 3.06
C VAL A 81 -1.29 -16.86 2.28
N LYS A 82 -0.98 -15.76 2.98
CA LYS A 82 -0.58 -14.48 2.36
C LYS A 82 0.84 -14.50 1.77
N ILE A 83 1.68 -15.45 2.18
CA ILE A 83 3.09 -15.53 1.75
C ILE A 83 3.20 -16.10 0.32
N LYS A 84 3.91 -15.38 -0.55
CA LYS A 84 4.32 -15.89 -1.87
C LYS A 84 5.74 -16.47 -1.80
N LEU A 85 5.84 -17.79 -1.58
CA LEU A 85 7.15 -18.48 -1.47
C LEU A 85 8.07 -18.32 -2.69
N GLY A 86 7.52 -18.04 -3.87
CA GLY A 86 8.30 -17.73 -5.08
C GLY A 86 9.26 -16.55 -4.88
N MET A 87 8.91 -15.61 -4.00
CA MET A 87 9.77 -14.48 -3.66
C MET A 87 11.16 -14.91 -3.21
N VAL A 88 11.29 -15.98 -2.42
CA VAL A 88 12.60 -16.44 -1.94
C VAL A 88 13.52 -16.79 -3.10
N MET A 89 12.97 -17.41 -4.14
CA MET A 89 13.71 -17.80 -5.34
C MET A 89 14.06 -16.57 -6.21
N ASP A 90 13.14 -15.60 -6.28
CA ASP A 90 13.29 -14.37 -7.08
C ASP A 90 14.17 -13.31 -6.41
N SER A 91 14.36 -13.37 -5.09
CA SER A 91 15.07 -12.35 -4.28
C SER A 91 16.57 -12.24 -4.56
N GLY A 92 17.15 -13.23 -5.25
CA GLY A 92 18.57 -13.28 -5.53
C GLY A 92 19.44 -13.73 -4.35
N LYS A 93 20.65 -14.22 -4.67
CA LYS A 93 21.57 -14.86 -3.71
C LYS A 93 21.99 -13.94 -2.55
N LYS A 94 22.11 -12.63 -2.79
CA LYS A 94 22.50 -11.62 -1.79
C LYS A 94 21.49 -11.57 -0.63
N VAL A 95 20.20 -11.54 -0.94
CA VAL A 95 19.11 -11.46 0.06
C VAL A 95 19.04 -12.74 0.89
N ILE A 96 19.17 -13.90 0.24
CA ILE A 96 19.21 -15.20 0.93
C ILE A 96 20.38 -15.23 1.93
N PHE A 97 21.56 -14.79 1.50
CA PHE A 97 22.74 -14.75 2.36
C PHE A 97 22.54 -13.85 3.59
N ILE A 98 21.99 -12.65 3.40
CA ILE A 98 21.68 -11.72 4.51
C ILE A 98 20.65 -12.35 5.46
N GLY A 99 19.60 -12.98 4.93
CA GLY A 99 18.57 -13.66 5.72
C GLY A 99 19.16 -14.76 6.60
N LEU A 100 19.97 -15.65 6.03
CA LEU A 100 20.66 -16.71 6.78
C LEU A 100 21.57 -16.13 7.87
N LEU A 101 22.39 -15.14 7.53
CA LEU A 101 23.35 -14.53 8.45
C LEU A 101 22.67 -13.80 9.61
N SER A 102 21.50 -13.18 9.34
CA SER A 102 20.69 -12.49 10.35
C SER A 102 20.16 -13.41 11.44
N VAL A 103 20.10 -14.72 11.20
CA VAL A 103 19.68 -15.73 12.19
C VAL A 103 20.88 -16.42 12.82
N LEU A 104 21.83 -16.90 12.00
CA LEU A 104 22.94 -17.72 12.46
C LEU A 104 23.91 -16.95 13.38
N LEU A 105 24.22 -15.68 13.09
CA LEU A 105 25.12 -14.90 13.93
C LEU A 105 24.52 -14.55 15.30
N PRO A 106 23.29 -14.01 15.41
CA PRO A 106 22.67 -13.83 16.72
C PRO A 106 22.47 -15.14 17.48
N LEU A 107 22.17 -16.26 16.80
CA LEU A 107 22.02 -17.58 17.42
C LEU A 107 23.31 -18.05 18.08
N THR A 108 24.43 -18.00 17.36
CA THR A 108 25.75 -18.39 17.88
C THR A 108 26.18 -17.50 19.04
N LEU A 109 26.00 -16.18 18.91
CA LEU A 109 26.28 -15.24 20.00
C LEU A 109 25.37 -15.50 21.21
N GLY A 110 24.07 -15.68 21.02
CA GLY A 110 23.12 -15.98 22.09
C GLY A 110 23.46 -17.26 22.85
N THR A 111 23.81 -18.32 22.10
CA THR A 111 24.20 -19.61 22.68
C THR A 111 25.43 -19.45 23.57
N THR A 112 26.46 -18.72 23.11
CA THR A 112 27.65 -18.47 23.93
C THR A 112 27.31 -17.66 25.18
N VAL A 113 26.52 -16.59 25.06
CA VAL A 113 26.11 -15.77 26.20
C VAL A 113 25.32 -16.57 27.23
N PHE A 114 24.39 -17.43 26.79
CA PHE A 114 23.63 -18.27 27.72
C PHE A 114 24.47 -19.38 28.35
N ALA A 115 25.38 -19.99 27.60
CA ALA A 115 26.29 -21.02 28.12
C ALA A 115 27.23 -20.48 29.22
N TYR A 116 27.72 -19.25 29.08
CA TYR A 116 28.58 -18.63 30.10
C TYR A 116 27.80 -17.92 31.21
N GLY A 117 26.63 -17.36 30.89
CA GLY A 117 25.82 -16.55 31.80
C GLY A 117 24.90 -17.36 32.72
N LYS A 118 24.22 -18.39 32.19
CA LYS A 118 23.32 -19.25 32.97
C LYS A 118 24.11 -20.43 33.55
N LYS A 119 24.79 -20.23 34.69
CA LYS A 119 25.44 -21.33 35.43
C LYS A 119 24.41 -22.17 36.18
N LYS A 120 23.54 -22.88 35.46
CA LYS A 120 22.61 -23.85 36.05
C LYS A 120 23.24 -25.25 35.98
N PRO A 121 23.43 -25.96 37.12
CA PRO A 121 24.00 -27.30 37.10
C PRO A 121 23.12 -28.24 36.25
N ASN A 122 23.74 -29.06 35.40
CA ASN A 122 23.10 -30.02 34.48
C ASN A 122 22.24 -29.43 33.34
N THR A 123 22.52 -28.22 32.85
CA THR A 123 21.88 -27.74 31.60
C THR A 123 22.68 -28.18 30.37
N ASN A 124 22.04 -28.95 29.48
CA ASN A 124 22.61 -29.37 28.21
C ASN A 124 22.75 -28.18 27.25
N LEU A 125 23.73 -28.23 26.33
CA LEU A 125 23.93 -27.20 25.29
C LEU A 125 22.66 -26.92 24.48
N ILE A 126 21.80 -27.94 24.30
CA ILE A 126 20.51 -27.85 23.62
C ILE A 126 19.60 -26.79 24.27
N HIS A 127 19.60 -26.65 25.60
CA HIS A 127 18.83 -25.61 26.28
C HIS A 127 19.32 -24.20 25.96
N HIS A 128 20.63 -24.00 25.87
CA HIS A 128 21.19 -22.70 25.51
C HIS A 128 20.92 -22.34 24.05
N ILE A 129 20.98 -23.33 23.14
CA ILE A 129 20.63 -23.14 21.73
C ILE A 129 19.14 -22.84 21.58
N PHE A 130 18.28 -23.55 22.32
CA PHE A 130 16.85 -23.32 22.33
C PHE A 130 16.50 -21.90 22.77
N ASP A 131 17.04 -21.47 23.91
CA ASP A 131 16.86 -20.09 24.39
C ASP A 131 17.31 -19.10 23.32
N ALA A 132 18.54 -19.24 22.80
CA ALA A 132 19.10 -18.36 21.78
C ALA A 132 18.26 -18.32 20.49
N THR A 133 17.65 -19.44 20.09
CA THR A 133 16.83 -19.54 18.87
C THR A 133 15.61 -18.62 18.93
N ILE A 134 14.96 -18.53 20.10
CA ILE A 134 13.78 -17.67 20.26
C ILE A 134 14.16 -16.19 20.07
N TYR A 135 15.34 -15.79 20.56
CA TYR A 135 15.85 -14.42 20.40
C TYR A 135 16.39 -14.15 18.99
N SER A 136 16.99 -15.13 18.32
CA SER A 136 17.53 -14.95 16.98
C SER A 136 16.46 -14.98 15.89
N MET A 137 15.25 -15.45 16.17
CA MET A 137 14.16 -15.52 15.19
C MET A 137 13.69 -14.12 14.71
N THR A 138 13.31 -14.01 13.44
CA THR A 138 12.54 -12.88 12.89
C THR A 138 11.29 -13.44 12.25
N SER A 139 10.12 -13.06 12.75
CA SER A 139 8.84 -13.54 12.22
C SER A 139 8.38 -12.69 11.03
N PHE A 140 8.19 -13.30 9.86
CA PHE A 140 7.66 -12.60 8.69
C PHE A 140 6.30 -11.93 8.95
N PRO A 141 5.33 -12.55 9.67
CA PRO A 141 4.05 -11.90 9.99
C PRO A 141 4.21 -10.59 10.78
N VAL A 142 5.21 -10.53 11.67
CA VAL A 142 5.50 -9.32 12.47
C VAL A 142 6.06 -8.22 11.58
N ILE A 143 6.98 -8.55 10.68
CA ILE A 143 7.59 -7.59 9.75
C ILE A 143 6.57 -7.04 8.74
N VAL A 144 5.69 -7.89 8.20
CA VAL A 144 4.60 -7.44 7.30
C VAL A 144 3.71 -6.44 8.01
N ASN A 145 3.25 -6.75 9.23
CA ASN A 145 2.36 -5.87 9.98
C ASN A 145 3.07 -4.55 10.31
N LEU A 146 4.34 -4.59 10.74
CA LEU A 146 5.13 -3.38 11.00
C LEU A 146 5.26 -2.50 9.75
N LEU A 147 5.62 -3.09 8.60
CA LEU A 147 5.77 -2.35 7.35
C LEU A 147 4.43 -1.83 6.83
N SER A 148 3.34 -2.55 7.07
CA SER A 148 1.98 -2.10 6.75
C SER A 148 1.61 -0.87 7.58
N ASP A 149 1.84 -0.93 8.89
CA ASP A 149 1.56 0.16 9.83
C ASP A 149 2.42 1.40 9.51
N LEU A 150 3.69 1.19 9.13
CA LEU A 150 4.59 2.26 8.70
C LEU A 150 4.34 2.75 7.26
N GLN A 151 3.41 2.13 6.51
CA GLN A 151 3.16 2.43 5.08
C GLN A 151 4.39 2.25 4.18
N LEU A 152 5.28 1.30 4.51
CA LEU A 152 6.53 1.05 3.79
C LEU A 152 6.52 -0.18 2.90
N LEU A 153 5.42 -0.95 2.84
CA LEU A 153 5.34 -2.21 2.08
C LEU A 153 5.79 -2.05 0.61
N ASN A 154 5.37 -0.97 -0.06
CA ASN A 154 5.62 -0.70 -1.48
C ASN A 154 7.03 -0.16 -1.76
N THR A 155 7.80 0.17 -0.74
CA THR A 155 9.16 0.72 -0.92
C THR A 155 10.17 -0.37 -1.30
N SER A 156 11.29 0.01 -1.90
CA SER A 156 12.43 -0.91 -2.13
C SER A 156 12.92 -1.53 -0.82
N LEU A 157 12.99 -0.71 0.24
CA LEU A 157 13.28 -1.13 1.61
C LEU A 157 12.27 -2.18 2.10
N GLY A 158 10.97 -1.92 1.96
CA GLY A 158 9.91 -2.84 2.36
C GLY A 158 10.00 -4.19 1.64
N ARG A 159 10.16 -4.20 0.31
CA ARG A 159 10.33 -5.44 -0.47
C ARG A 159 11.57 -6.25 -0.05
N LEU A 160 12.69 -5.57 0.22
CA LEU A 160 13.91 -6.19 0.70
C LEU A 160 13.74 -6.77 2.12
N SER A 161 13.14 -6.01 3.03
CA SER A 161 12.80 -6.45 4.39
C SER A 161 11.90 -7.68 4.39
N LEU A 162 10.84 -7.70 3.58
CA LEU A 162 9.92 -8.83 3.47
C LEU A 162 10.64 -10.10 2.97
N SER A 163 11.45 -9.95 1.92
CA SER A 163 12.18 -11.07 1.32
C SER A 163 13.22 -11.65 2.28
N THR A 164 13.97 -10.78 2.97
CA THR A 164 14.95 -11.18 3.98
C THR A 164 14.27 -11.83 5.18
N ALA A 165 13.19 -11.23 5.69
CA ALA A 165 12.42 -11.74 6.82
C ALA A 165 11.83 -13.12 6.51
N LEU A 166 11.35 -13.37 5.29
CA LEU A 166 10.80 -14.66 4.91
C LEU A 166 11.86 -15.77 4.97
N VAL A 167 13.08 -15.51 4.48
CA VAL A 167 14.20 -16.45 4.59
C VAL A 167 14.56 -16.71 6.05
N SER A 168 14.67 -15.64 6.84
CA SER A 168 14.98 -15.73 8.27
C SER A 168 13.91 -16.50 9.04
N ASP A 169 12.63 -16.29 8.73
CA ASP A 169 11.49 -16.93 9.40
C ASP A 169 11.44 -18.43 9.10
N LEU A 170 11.54 -18.82 7.83
CA LEU A 170 11.56 -20.24 7.44
C LEU A 170 12.73 -21.00 8.07
N LEU A 171 13.92 -20.40 8.10
CA LEU A 171 15.07 -20.99 8.78
C LEU A 171 14.82 -21.11 10.29
N SER A 172 14.34 -20.05 10.93
CA SER A 172 14.16 -20.01 12.38
C SER A 172 13.08 -20.96 12.85
N ILE A 173 11.93 -21.03 12.16
CA ILE A 173 10.85 -21.98 12.46
C ILE A 173 11.35 -23.42 12.34
N THR A 174 12.18 -23.71 11.33
CA THR A 174 12.75 -25.06 11.14
C THR A 174 13.68 -25.43 12.30
N ILE A 175 14.63 -24.55 12.66
CA ILE A 175 15.54 -24.76 13.80
C ILE A 175 14.74 -24.92 15.10
N PHE A 176 13.78 -24.02 15.33
CA PHE A 176 12.95 -24.00 16.52
C PHE A 176 12.12 -25.27 16.69
N SER A 177 11.49 -25.75 15.61
CA SER A 177 10.65 -26.95 15.64
C SER A 177 11.47 -28.21 15.92
N VAL A 178 12.66 -28.33 15.31
CA VAL A 178 13.57 -29.45 15.59
C VAL A 178 14.02 -29.45 17.05
N LEU A 179 14.42 -28.29 17.59
CA LEU A 179 14.84 -28.19 19.00
C LEU A 179 13.70 -28.47 19.98
N THR A 180 12.48 -28.02 19.67
CA THR A 180 11.30 -28.29 20.50
C THR A 180 11.00 -29.79 20.59
N ILE A 181 11.11 -30.49 19.46
CA ILE A 181 10.93 -31.94 19.40
C ILE A 181 12.01 -32.65 20.22
N GLU A 182 13.29 -32.28 20.06
CA GLU A 182 14.40 -32.85 20.83
C GLU A 182 14.23 -32.67 22.34
N MET A 183 13.87 -31.46 22.79
CA MET A 183 13.62 -31.19 24.21
C MET A 183 12.50 -32.03 24.81
N ARG A 184 11.48 -32.34 24.01
CA ARG A 184 10.37 -33.19 24.45
C ARG A 184 10.79 -34.66 24.60
N MET A 185 11.77 -35.10 23.80
CA MET A 185 12.31 -36.47 23.82
C MET A 185 13.29 -36.72 24.98
N GLU A 186 13.92 -35.67 25.55
CA GLU A 186 14.75 -35.79 26.76
C GLU A 186 13.94 -36.14 28.05
N SER A 187 12.60 -36.17 27.97
CA SER A 187 11.77 -36.67 29.07
C SER A 187 11.98 -38.18 29.28
N PRO A 188 12.22 -38.65 30.53
CA PRO A 188 12.70 -40.01 30.78
C PRO A 188 11.62 -41.05 30.46
N GLY A 189 11.78 -41.81 29.37
CA GLY A 189 10.81 -42.84 29.01
C GLY A 189 11.17 -43.87 27.93
N THR A 190 12.04 -43.56 26.95
CA THR A 190 12.15 -44.46 25.78
C THR A 190 13.55 -44.51 25.18
N ASN A 191 14.46 -45.26 25.82
CA ASN A 191 15.79 -45.53 25.29
C ASN A 191 15.89 -46.98 24.79
N GLN A 192 15.71 -47.18 23.49
CA GLN A 192 16.30 -48.33 22.79
C GLN A 192 17.02 -47.84 21.52
N PRO A 193 18.30 -48.18 21.31
CA PRO A 193 19.02 -47.79 20.12
C PRO A 193 18.66 -48.72 18.96
N LEU A 194 17.76 -48.29 18.07
CA LEU A 194 17.51 -48.95 16.79
C LEU A 194 18.38 -48.30 15.69
N SER A 195 18.83 -49.10 14.72
CA SER A 195 19.76 -48.70 13.64
C SER A 195 19.35 -47.43 12.88
N LEU A 196 20.34 -46.61 12.50
CA LEU A 196 20.21 -45.28 11.89
C LEU A 196 19.10 -45.10 10.82
N PRO A 197 18.84 -46.03 9.87
CA PRO A 197 17.79 -45.83 8.87
C PRO A 197 16.36 -46.00 9.41
N ALA A 198 16.17 -46.86 10.42
CA ALA A 198 14.86 -47.08 11.06
C ALA A 198 14.52 -45.94 12.03
N PHE A 199 15.54 -45.36 12.68
CA PHE A 199 15.40 -44.18 13.54
C PHE A 199 14.83 -42.97 12.80
N PHE A 200 15.17 -42.75 11.53
CA PHE A 200 14.64 -41.61 10.76
C PHE A 200 13.15 -41.73 10.41
N PHE A 201 12.55 -42.93 10.42
CA PHE A 201 11.12 -43.09 10.17
C PHE A 201 10.30 -43.21 11.47
N GLU A 202 10.91 -43.69 12.55
CA GLU A 202 10.27 -43.82 13.87
C GLU A 202 10.51 -42.63 14.82
N SER A 203 11.49 -41.75 14.54
CA SER A 203 11.74 -40.55 15.36
C SER A 203 10.75 -39.43 15.05
N SER A 204 10.38 -38.67 16.07
CA SER A 204 9.53 -37.47 15.95
C SER A 204 10.09 -36.42 14.98
N ILE A 205 11.42 -36.34 14.85
CA ILE A 205 12.11 -35.47 13.87
C ILE A 205 11.86 -35.98 12.45
N GLY A 206 11.96 -37.29 12.25
CA GLY A 206 11.57 -37.96 11.02
C GLY A 206 10.15 -37.64 10.59
N ALA A 207 9.20 -37.74 11.53
CA ALA A 207 7.80 -37.40 11.31
C ALA A 207 7.61 -35.93 10.91
N TYR A 208 8.34 -35.00 11.53
CA TYR A 208 8.31 -33.57 11.16
C TYR A 208 8.88 -33.32 9.76
N VAL A 209 10.03 -33.92 9.42
CA VAL A 209 10.60 -33.80 8.06
C VAL A 209 9.65 -34.41 7.03
N TRP A 210 9.04 -35.56 7.32
CA TRP A 210 8.01 -36.16 6.48
C TRP A 210 6.79 -35.27 6.30
N PHE A 211 6.35 -34.60 7.36
CA PHE A 211 5.26 -33.63 7.28
C PHE A 211 5.62 -32.46 6.35
N LEU A 212 6.81 -31.86 6.48
CA LEU A 212 7.29 -30.81 5.57
C LEU A 212 7.37 -31.28 4.11
N VAL A 213 7.95 -32.47 3.88
CA VAL A 213 8.05 -33.06 2.54
C VAL A 213 6.66 -33.35 1.98
N PHE A 214 5.75 -33.90 2.78
CA PHE A 214 4.38 -34.16 2.37
C PHE A 214 3.66 -32.88 1.92
N VAL A 215 3.77 -31.83 2.75
CA VAL A 215 3.18 -30.52 2.48
C VAL A 215 3.75 -29.92 1.19
N ALA A 216 5.07 -29.98 1.00
CA ALA A 216 5.75 -29.39 -0.15
C ALA A 216 5.52 -30.16 -1.47
N VAL A 217 5.54 -31.50 -1.42
CA VAL A 217 5.53 -32.37 -2.62
C VAL A 217 4.13 -32.80 -3.02
N PHE A 218 3.22 -33.04 -2.07
CA PHE A 218 1.89 -33.58 -2.37
C PHE A 218 0.81 -32.53 -2.20
N LEU A 219 0.71 -31.94 -1.01
CA LEU A 219 -0.39 -31.03 -0.68
C LEU A 219 -0.38 -29.77 -1.54
N ARG A 220 0.77 -29.09 -1.63
CA ARG A 220 0.89 -27.83 -2.38
C ARG A 220 0.62 -28.00 -3.88
N PRO A 221 1.20 -29.00 -4.59
CA PRO A 221 0.84 -29.25 -5.99
C PRO A 221 -0.63 -29.65 -6.18
N ALA A 222 -1.21 -30.42 -5.26
CA ALA A 222 -2.63 -30.77 -5.31
C ALA A 222 -3.53 -29.53 -5.20
N LEU A 223 -3.24 -28.62 -4.26
CA LEU A 223 -3.97 -27.36 -4.10
C LEU A 223 -3.79 -26.43 -5.32
N LYS A 224 -2.61 -26.43 -5.94
CA LYS A 224 -2.36 -25.67 -7.18
C LYS A 224 -3.14 -26.23 -8.37
N TYR A 225 -3.13 -27.55 -8.54
CA TYR A 225 -3.92 -28.22 -9.58
C TYR A 225 -5.42 -27.96 -9.40
N LEU A 226 -5.90 -28.00 -8.16
CA LEU A 226 -7.29 -27.72 -7.85
C LEU A 226 -7.64 -26.25 -8.15
N LYS A 227 -6.75 -25.30 -7.82
CA LYS A 227 -6.89 -23.88 -8.20
C LYS A 227 -7.04 -23.69 -9.72
N GLU A 228 -6.24 -24.40 -10.53
CA GLU A 228 -6.31 -24.31 -12.00
C GLU A 228 -7.64 -24.83 -12.53
N LYS A 229 -8.19 -25.90 -11.94
CA LYS A 229 -9.49 -26.47 -12.31
C LYS A 229 -10.70 -25.63 -11.87
N LEU A 230 -10.54 -24.81 -10.82
CA LEU A 230 -11.60 -23.93 -10.32
C LEU A 230 -11.80 -22.66 -11.15
N LYS A 231 -10.86 -22.26 -12.02
CA LYS A 231 -11.01 -21.08 -12.90
C LYS A 231 -12.25 -21.16 -13.81
N ASP A 232 -12.80 -22.35 -14.04
CA ASP A 232 -13.91 -22.61 -14.95
C ASP A 232 -15.31 -22.69 -14.27
N GLY A 233 -15.46 -22.43 -12.95
CA GLY A 233 -16.79 -22.51 -12.31
C GLY A 233 -16.95 -21.86 -10.92
N LYS A 234 -17.98 -21.00 -10.76
CA LYS A 234 -18.28 -20.22 -9.53
C LYS A 234 -18.80 -21.02 -8.32
N GLN A 235 -19.38 -22.21 -8.51
CA GLN A 235 -19.99 -22.99 -7.41
C GLN A 235 -19.00 -23.87 -6.61
N VAL A 236 -17.75 -23.98 -7.06
CA VAL A 236 -16.74 -24.87 -6.46
C VAL A 236 -15.96 -24.18 -5.32
N GLU A 237 -16.09 -22.86 -5.17
CA GLU A 237 -15.32 -22.06 -4.20
C GLU A 237 -15.65 -22.39 -2.74
N ASP A 238 -16.92 -22.64 -2.40
CA ASP A 238 -17.33 -22.92 -1.01
C ASP A 238 -16.93 -24.32 -0.54
N VAL A 239 -17.10 -25.36 -1.37
CA VAL A 239 -16.69 -26.73 -1.04
C VAL A 239 -15.18 -26.79 -0.77
N PHE A 240 -14.41 -26.06 -1.59
CA PHE A 240 -12.97 -26.02 -1.44
C PHE A 240 -12.52 -25.18 -0.24
N ALA A 241 -13.25 -24.11 0.10
CA ALA A 241 -13.06 -23.41 1.36
C ALA A 241 -13.23 -24.34 2.57
N TYR A 242 -14.30 -25.14 2.61
CA TYR A 242 -14.50 -26.12 3.68
C TYR A 242 -13.39 -27.16 3.74
N PHE A 243 -12.86 -27.59 2.60
CA PHE A 243 -11.71 -28.50 2.55
C PHE A 243 -10.45 -27.89 3.19
N VAL A 244 -10.13 -26.64 2.87
CA VAL A 244 -8.98 -25.93 3.46
C VAL A 244 -9.17 -25.74 4.97
N ILE A 245 -10.39 -25.44 5.42
CA ILE A 245 -10.71 -25.35 6.86
C ILE A 245 -10.54 -26.71 7.55
N ALA A 246 -11.01 -27.78 6.93
CA ALA A 246 -10.82 -29.13 7.45
C ALA A 246 -9.33 -29.48 7.58
N LEU A 247 -8.52 -29.12 6.56
CA LEU A 247 -7.07 -29.31 6.58
C LEU A 247 -6.39 -28.52 7.72
N PHE A 248 -6.81 -27.28 7.95
CA PHE A 248 -6.35 -26.46 9.09
C PHE A 248 -6.71 -27.10 10.44
N LEU A 249 -7.90 -27.68 10.60
CA LEU A 249 -8.28 -28.36 11.84
C LEU A 249 -7.48 -29.66 12.04
N VAL A 250 -7.28 -30.41 10.95
CA VAL A 250 -6.49 -31.65 10.95
C VAL A 250 -5.02 -31.35 11.28
N SER A 251 -4.47 -30.21 10.85
CA SER A 251 -3.09 -29.82 11.15
C SER A 251 -2.83 -29.67 12.65
N SER A 252 -3.80 -29.17 13.42
CA SER A 252 -3.68 -29.11 14.88
C SER A 252 -3.55 -30.48 15.52
N PHE A 253 -4.27 -31.47 14.99
CA PHE A 253 -4.21 -32.83 15.47
C PHE A 253 -2.85 -33.47 15.15
N LEU A 254 -2.37 -33.31 13.90
CA LEU A 254 -1.05 -33.82 13.49
C LEU A 254 0.09 -33.19 14.29
N ALA A 255 0.03 -31.89 14.57
CA ALA A 255 1.08 -31.19 15.33
C ALA A 255 1.30 -31.82 16.71
N ASN A 256 0.20 -32.10 17.43
CA ASN A 256 0.25 -32.73 18.75
C ASN A 256 0.84 -34.15 18.70
N TYR A 257 0.58 -34.89 17.61
CA TYR A 257 1.13 -36.23 17.40
C TYR A 257 2.64 -36.20 17.10
N ILE A 258 3.08 -35.27 16.24
CA ILE A 258 4.50 -35.09 15.88
C ILE A 258 5.30 -34.52 17.07
N GLY A 259 4.63 -33.83 17.99
CA GLY A 259 5.26 -33.15 19.12
C GLY A 259 5.63 -31.69 18.82
N GLU A 260 5.18 -31.16 17.69
CA GLU A 260 5.35 -29.78 17.25
C GLU A 260 4.35 -28.84 17.95
N VAL A 261 4.67 -27.55 18.02
CA VAL A 261 3.72 -26.51 18.48
C VAL A 261 2.60 -26.36 17.44
N VAL A 262 1.36 -26.58 17.87
CA VAL A 262 0.12 -26.55 17.06
C VAL A 262 0.05 -25.39 16.06
N VAL A 263 0.54 -24.22 16.47
CA VAL A 263 0.45 -23.01 15.67
C VAL A 263 1.38 -23.02 14.45
N PHE A 264 2.57 -23.63 14.53
CA PHE A 264 3.48 -23.70 13.39
C PHE A 264 3.02 -24.69 12.33
N ALA A 265 2.38 -25.80 12.73
CA ALA A 265 1.74 -26.70 11.78
C ALA A 265 0.64 -25.99 10.97
N ALA A 266 -0.16 -25.12 11.62
CA ALA A 266 -1.16 -24.30 10.93
C ALA A 266 -0.51 -23.29 9.96
N PHE A 267 0.62 -22.69 10.33
CA PHE A 267 1.40 -21.82 9.44
C PHE A 267 1.93 -22.58 8.22
N ILE A 268 2.49 -23.78 8.41
CA ILE A 268 3.03 -24.65 7.35
C ILE A 268 1.92 -25.06 6.36
N ILE A 269 0.72 -25.40 6.85
CA ILE A 269 -0.43 -25.67 5.98
C ILE A 269 -0.87 -24.41 5.23
N GLY A 270 -0.85 -23.25 5.89
CA GLY A 270 -1.11 -21.96 5.24
C GLY A 270 -0.16 -21.70 4.06
N LEU A 271 1.14 -21.99 4.22
CA LEU A 271 2.15 -21.86 3.16
C LEU A 271 1.91 -22.77 1.94
N ALA A 272 1.18 -23.88 2.12
CA ALA A 272 0.83 -24.77 1.02
C ALA A 272 -0.34 -24.24 0.17
N VAL A 273 -1.20 -23.41 0.76
CA VAL A 273 -2.30 -22.77 0.04
C VAL A 273 -1.70 -21.75 -0.93
N PRO A 274 -1.97 -21.84 -2.24
CA PRO A 274 -1.45 -20.87 -3.21
C PRO A 274 -2.02 -19.47 -2.92
N SER A 275 -1.13 -18.50 -2.73
CA SER A 275 -1.49 -17.12 -2.46
C SER A 275 -2.17 -16.44 -3.66
N GLY A 276 -2.95 -15.39 -3.39
CA GLY A 276 -3.70 -14.64 -4.40
C GLY A 276 -4.98 -15.32 -4.93
N PRO A 277 -5.71 -14.67 -5.83
CA PRO A 277 -7.04 -15.11 -6.27
C PRO A 277 -7.05 -16.39 -7.13
N PRO A 278 -8.17 -17.13 -7.17
CA PRO A 278 -9.39 -16.91 -6.37
C PRO A 278 -9.30 -17.47 -4.94
N LEU A 279 -8.43 -18.47 -4.72
CA LEU A 279 -8.42 -19.25 -3.48
C LEU A 279 -7.87 -18.49 -2.27
N GLY A 280 -6.66 -17.94 -2.39
CA GLY A 280 -6.03 -17.22 -1.30
C GLY A 280 -6.89 -16.05 -0.85
N SER A 281 -7.50 -15.33 -1.81
CA SER A 281 -8.42 -14.22 -1.54
C SER A 281 -9.69 -14.65 -0.84
N ALA A 282 -10.35 -15.71 -1.31
CA ALA A 282 -11.53 -16.23 -0.63
C ALA A 282 -11.22 -16.66 0.81
N MET A 283 -10.06 -17.28 1.06
CA MET A 283 -9.65 -17.66 2.42
C MET A 283 -9.38 -16.43 3.28
N VAL A 284 -8.56 -15.51 2.78
CA VAL A 284 -8.18 -14.30 3.52
C VAL A 284 -9.40 -13.47 3.87
N GLU A 285 -10.36 -13.31 2.95
CA GLU A 285 -11.60 -12.55 3.14
C GLU A 285 -12.55 -13.25 4.13
N LYS A 286 -12.78 -14.56 4.00
CA LYS A 286 -13.63 -15.33 4.95
C LYS A 286 -13.07 -15.28 6.38
N PHE A 287 -11.74 -15.24 6.54
CA PHE A 287 -11.07 -15.20 7.84
C PHE A 287 -10.67 -13.79 8.30
N GLU A 288 -10.88 -12.76 7.49
CA GLU A 288 -10.45 -11.40 7.79
C GLU A 288 -11.10 -10.87 9.06
N ALA A 289 -12.43 -11.06 9.18
CA ALA A 289 -13.16 -10.66 10.38
C ALA A 289 -12.61 -11.35 11.64
N ILE A 290 -12.29 -12.65 11.55
CA ILE A 290 -11.74 -13.41 12.68
C ILE A 290 -10.38 -12.85 13.08
N SER A 291 -9.47 -12.62 12.13
CA SER A 291 -8.16 -12.03 12.47
C SER A 291 -8.27 -10.60 12.97
N HIS A 292 -9.14 -9.78 12.39
CA HIS A 292 -9.31 -8.38 12.77
C HIS A 292 -9.78 -8.24 14.22
N TYR A 293 -10.72 -9.08 14.66
CA TYR A 293 -11.24 -9.03 16.03
C TYR A 293 -10.43 -9.85 17.04
N MET A 294 -9.84 -10.98 16.64
CA MET A 294 -9.27 -11.94 17.58
C MET A 294 -7.76 -11.74 17.82
N LEU A 295 -7.01 -11.16 16.87
CA LEU A 295 -5.59 -10.83 17.07
C LEU A 295 -5.37 -9.82 18.22
N PRO A 296 -6.15 -8.73 18.34
CA PRO A 296 -6.09 -7.83 19.49
C PRO A 296 -6.27 -8.57 20.82
N ILE A 297 -7.25 -9.46 20.90
CA ILE A 297 -7.54 -10.23 22.11
C ILE A 297 -6.34 -11.08 22.54
N PHE A 298 -5.67 -11.72 21.58
CA PHE A 298 -4.46 -12.49 21.86
C PHE A 298 -3.33 -11.62 22.40
N VAL A 299 -3.02 -10.52 21.71
CA VAL A 299 -1.97 -9.58 22.10
C VAL A 299 -2.23 -9.00 23.49
N THR A 300 -3.46 -8.55 23.75
CA THR A 300 -3.89 -8.03 25.05
C THR A 300 -3.75 -9.09 26.14
N THR A 301 -4.14 -10.34 25.88
CA THR A 301 -4.02 -11.44 26.86
C THR A 301 -2.56 -11.73 27.21
N CYS A 302 -1.64 -11.71 26.24
CA CYS A 302 -0.21 -11.86 26.49
C CYS A 302 0.34 -10.71 27.35
N ALA A 303 -0.01 -9.46 27.02
CA ALA A 303 0.43 -8.28 27.77
C ALA A 303 -0.13 -8.22 29.21
N MET A 304 -1.33 -8.75 29.45
CA MET A 304 -1.92 -8.87 30.78
C MET A 304 -1.18 -9.85 31.71
N ARG A 305 -0.44 -10.82 31.15
CA ARG A 305 0.34 -11.82 31.94
C ARG A 305 1.67 -11.26 32.47
N VAL A 306 2.13 -10.13 31.94
CA VAL A 306 3.30 -9.43 32.50
C VAL A 306 2.95 -9.03 33.93
N ASN A 307 3.89 -9.05 34.86
CA ASN A 307 3.66 -8.38 36.14
C ASN A 307 4.74 -7.31 36.30
N LEU A 308 4.29 -6.07 36.54
CA LEU A 308 5.16 -4.88 36.58
C LEU A 308 5.67 -4.55 38.00
N HIS A 309 5.11 -5.19 39.02
CA HIS A 309 5.43 -4.93 40.43
C HIS A 309 6.55 -5.82 40.99
N PHE A 310 7.40 -6.40 40.14
CA PHE A 310 8.43 -7.33 40.59
C PHE A 310 9.64 -6.65 41.23
N LYS A 311 10.08 -7.21 42.36
CA LYS A 311 11.30 -6.81 43.05
C LYS A 311 12.51 -7.48 42.40
N PHE A 312 13.42 -6.67 41.86
CA PHE A 312 14.72 -7.10 41.30
C PHE A 312 15.56 -7.96 42.27
N SER A 313 15.30 -7.90 43.58
CA SER A 313 16.06 -8.65 44.60
C SER A 313 15.76 -10.14 44.65
N GLU A 314 14.66 -10.63 44.08
CA GLU A 314 14.19 -12.02 44.29
C GLU A 314 14.82 -13.06 43.33
N PHE A 315 15.42 -12.66 42.21
CA PHE A 315 15.80 -13.59 41.11
C PHE A 315 17.29 -13.61 40.72
N GLY A 316 18.15 -12.90 41.45
CA GLY A 316 19.61 -12.94 41.23
C GLY A 316 20.08 -12.43 39.86
N ILE A 317 21.31 -12.78 39.47
CA ILE A 317 22.01 -12.25 38.27
C ILE A 317 21.32 -12.72 36.96
N THR A 318 20.65 -13.87 36.96
CA THR A 318 19.97 -14.44 35.77
C THR A 318 18.89 -13.51 35.21
N TYR A 319 18.19 -12.77 36.08
CA TYR A 319 17.17 -11.80 35.68
C TYR A 319 17.73 -10.65 34.83
N LEU A 320 19.00 -10.27 35.03
CA LEU A 320 19.68 -9.25 34.23
C LEU A 320 20.29 -9.84 32.94
N ILE A 321 20.82 -11.06 33.02
CA ILE A 321 21.50 -11.72 31.89
C ILE A 321 20.55 -11.92 30.72
N VAL A 322 19.32 -12.38 30.96
CA VAL A 322 18.34 -12.68 29.91
C VAL A 322 17.99 -11.46 29.03
N PRO A 323 17.53 -10.31 29.58
CA PRO A 323 17.24 -9.13 28.77
C PRO A 323 18.50 -8.49 28.16
N CYS A 324 19.66 -8.55 28.83
CA CYS A 324 20.92 -8.09 28.25
C CYS A 324 21.33 -8.94 27.04
N ALA A 325 21.19 -10.27 27.12
CA ALA A 325 21.43 -11.17 26.01
C ALA A 325 20.47 -10.89 24.84
N ALA A 326 19.19 -10.64 25.15
CA ALA A 326 18.18 -10.25 24.17
C ALA A 326 18.58 -9.00 23.37
N LEU A 327 18.98 -7.95 24.09
CA LEU A 327 19.43 -6.69 23.51
C LEU A 327 20.70 -6.87 22.67
N LEU A 328 21.64 -7.67 23.14
CA LEU A 328 22.89 -7.96 22.41
C LEU A 328 22.61 -8.72 21.11
N MET A 329 21.69 -9.68 21.10
CA MET A 329 21.28 -10.40 19.89
C MET A 329 20.53 -9.49 18.91
N ALA A 330 19.64 -8.63 19.41
CA ALA A 330 18.96 -7.62 18.60
C ALA A 330 19.96 -6.62 17.98
N ALA A 331 20.96 -6.18 18.73
CA ALA A 331 22.04 -5.31 18.25
C ALA A 331 22.91 -6.03 17.20
N THR A 332 23.22 -7.31 17.41
CA THR A 332 23.97 -8.11 16.45
C THR A 332 23.22 -8.24 15.13
N LYS A 333 21.92 -8.53 15.17
CA LYS A 333 21.07 -8.57 13.99
C LYS A 333 21.02 -7.22 13.27
N PHE A 334 20.89 -6.13 14.04
CA PHE A 334 20.94 -4.78 13.50
C PHE A 334 22.25 -4.53 12.74
N VAL A 335 23.40 -4.89 13.33
CA VAL A 335 24.72 -4.72 12.70
C VAL A 335 24.85 -5.57 11.43
N VAL A 336 24.39 -6.82 11.44
CA VAL A 336 24.41 -7.69 10.25
C VAL A 336 23.60 -7.07 9.12
N CYS A 337 22.37 -6.65 9.40
CA CYS A 337 21.51 -6.04 8.39
C CYS A 337 22.06 -4.67 7.92
N PHE A 338 22.59 -3.84 8.82
CA PHE A 338 23.22 -2.56 8.46
C PHE A 338 24.47 -2.75 7.59
N SER A 339 25.30 -3.74 7.92
CA SER A 339 26.53 -4.05 7.16
C SER A 339 26.25 -4.45 5.71
N SER A 340 25.02 -4.86 5.39
CA SER A 340 24.62 -5.17 4.01
C SER A 340 24.83 -3.99 3.05
N HIS A 341 24.72 -2.75 3.50
CA HIS A 341 25.03 -1.57 2.69
C HIS A 341 26.53 -1.46 2.37
N CYS A 342 27.40 -1.76 3.34
CA CYS A 342 28.85 -1.71 3.14
C CYS A 342 29.33 -2.81 2.19
N TYR A 343 28.76 -4.02 2.29
CA TYR A 343 29.13 -5.16 1.44
C TYR A 343 28.43 -5.15 0.07
N PHE A 344 27.23 -4.55 -0.02
CA PHE A 344 26.43 -4.48 -1.24
C PHE A 344 25.96 -3.04 -1.46
N TRP A 345 26.89 -2.16 -1.84
CA TRP A 345 26.64 -0.71 -2.01
C TRP A 345 25.48 -0.38 -2.97
N GLU A 346 25.22 -1.23 -3.96
CA GLU A 346 24.13 -1.07 -4.93
C GLU A 346 22.73 -1.34 -4.33
N LEU A 347 22.63 -1.91 -3.13
CA LEU A 347 21.36 -2.45 -2.62
C LEU A 347 20.48 -1.38 -1.96
N LEU A 348 21.07 -0.45 -1.19
CA LEU A 348 20.37 0.51 -0.32
C LEU A 348 21.25 1.75 -0.08
N PRO A 349 20.69 2.96 0.09
CA PRO A 349 21.40 4.09 0.68
C PRO A 349 21.54 3.96 2.22
N VAL A 350 22.44 4.73 2.83
CA VAL A 350 22.78 4.63 4.28
C VAL A 350 21.56 4.74 5.20
N ASN A 351 20.67 5.71 4.95
CA ASN A 351 19.49 5.92 5.79
C ASN A 351 18.53 4.73 5.73
N ASP A 352 18.36 4.14 4.54
CA ASP A 352 17.53 2.95 4.34
C ASP A 352 18.19 1.74 5.01
N ALA A 353 19.53 1.67 5.09
CA ALA A 353 20.24 0.62 5.80
C ALA A 353 20.03 0.67 7.33
N TYR A 354 19.97 1.88 7.92
CA TYR A 354 19.59 2.06 9.32
C TYR A 354 18.16 1.57 9.58
N ALA A 355 17.21 2.00 8.75
CA ALA A 355 15.82 1.55 8.84
C ALA A 355 15.70 0.03 8.65
N PHE A 356 16.42 -0.54 7.68
CA PHE A 356 16.47 -1.98 7.42
C PHE A 356 16.93 -2.77 8.64
N GLY A 357 18.02 -2.35 9.28
CA GLY A 357 18.52 -2.97 10.50
C GLY A 357 17.52 -2.95 11.64
N LEU A 358 16.82 -1.83 11.85
CA LEU A 358 15.80 -1.72 12.89
C LEU A 358 14.59 -2.60 12.60
N ILE A 359 14.07 -2.56 11.37
CA ILE A 359 12.94 -3.36 10.92
C ILE A 359 13.24 -4.84 11.20
N MET A 360 14.40 -5.35 10.76
CA MET A 360 14.77 -6.76 10.92
C MET A 360 14.97 -7.20 12.38
N SER A 361 15.34 -6.26 13.27
CA SER A 361 15.50 -6.50 14.72
C SER A 361 14.19 -6.40 15.51
N THR A 362 13.06 -6.11 14.87
CA THR A 362 11.76 -6.02 15.54
C THR A 362 11.31 -7.36 16.08
N LYS A 363 10.70 -7.32 17.27
CA LYS A 363 10.00 -8.44 17.91
C LYS A 363 8.51 -8.09 18.04
N GLY A 364 7.64 -9.09 18.07
CA GLY A 364 6.20 -8.84 18.14
C GLY A 364 5.39 -10.01 18.65
N VAL A 365 4.16 -10.10 18.12
CA VAL A 365 3.13 -11.02 18.61
C VAL A 365 3.54 -12.49 18.54
N VAL A 366 4.31 -12.87 17.53
CA VAL A 366 4.72 -14.27 17.34
C VAL A 366 5.72 -14.69 18.40
N GLU A 367 6.72 -13.85 18.71
CA GLU A 367 7.69 -14.16 19.76
C GLU A 367 7.04 -14.13 21.16
N MET A 368 6.11 -13.21 21.42
CA MET A 368 5.31 -13.22 22.66
C MET A 368 4.51 -14.53 22.82
N ALA A 369 3.92 -15.03 21.72
CA ALA A 369 3.17 -16.28 21.72
C ALA A 369 4.03 -17.48 22.10
N ILE A 370 5.22 -17.58 21.49
CA ILE A 370 6.15 -18.67 21.75
C ILE A 370 6.52 -18.72 23.23
N TYR A 371 6.83 -17.56 23.84
CA TYR A 371 7.11 -17.48 25.27
C TYR A 371 5.92 -17.88 26.12
N ALA A 372 4.72 -17.45 25.76
CA ALA A 372 3.51 -17.81 26.49
C ALA A 372 3.28 -19.33 26.46
N PHE A 373 3.43 -19.97 25.29
CA PHE A 373 3.25 -21.42 25.16
C PHE A 373 4.31 -22.21 25.92
N HIS A 374 5.56 -21.78 25.91
CA HIS A 374 6.64 -22.48 26.62
C HIS A 374 6.59 -22.26 28.13
N ASN A 375 6.10 -21.11 28.58
CA ASN A 375 5.82 -20.88 29.98
C ASN A 375 4.63 -21.75 30.45
N ASP A 376 3.56 -21.83 29.66
CA ASP A 376 2.40 -22.70 29.95
C ASP A 376 2.78 -24.20 29.94
N ALA A 377 3.75 -24.59 29.10
CA ALA A 377 4.30 -25.96 29.07
C ALA A 377 5.34 -26.25 30.16
N GLY A 378 5.74 -25.25 30.96
CA GLY A 378 6.76 -25.39 32.00
C GLY A 378 8.21 -25.52 31.48
N VAL A 379 8.44 -25.29 30.19
CA VAL A 379 9.79 -25.29 29.58
C VAL A 379 10.55 -24.02 29.94
N VAL A 380 9.85 -22.87 29.96
CA VAL A 380 10.41 -21.57 30.35
C VAL A 380 9.90 -21.18 31.72
N GLU A 381 10.81 -21.01 32.66
CA GLU A 381 10.47 -20.61 34.04
C GLU A 381 10.00 -19.15 34.10
N ASN A 382 9.15 -18.85 35.08
CA ASN A 382 8.54 -17.52 35.23
C ASN A 382 9.56 -16.39 35.32
N TYR A 383 10.72 -16.64 35.95
CA TYR A 383 11.79 -15.66 36.10
C TYR A 383 12.46 -15.27 34.77
N GLU A 384 12.31 -16.09 33.72
CA GLU A 384 12.79 -15.80 32.36
C GLU A 384 11.67 -15.21 31.50
N PHE A 385 10.44 -15.68 31.70
CA PHE A 385 9.26 -15.26 30.96
C PHE A 385 8.95 -13.77 31.09
N ILE A 386 8.89 -13.25 32.33
CA ILE A 386 8.51 -11.87 32.62
C ILE A 386 9.46 -10.82 32.03
N PRO A 387 10.79 -10.87 32.31
CA PRO A 387 11.71 -9.89 31.72
C PRO A 387 11.74 -9.99 30.20
N MET A 388 11.46 -11.17 29.65
CA MET A 388 11.47 -11.38 28.22
C MET A 388 10.27 -10.76 27.50
N ILE A 389 9.04 -11.00 27.97
CA ILE A 389 7.87 -10.29 27.39
C ILE A 389 8.04 -8.78 27.55
N SER A 390 8.61 -8.32 28.66
CA SER A 390 8.87 -6.89 28.89
C SER A 390 9.82 -6.29 27.84
N ILE A 391 10.92 -6.97 27.49
CA ILE A 391 11.84 -6.48 26.45
C ILE A 391 11.25 -6.60 25.03
N ILE A 392 10.48 -7.65 24.72
CA ILE A 392 9.77 -7.76 23.43
C ILE A 392 8.82 -6.57 23.27
N LEU A 393 8.03 -6.27 24.29
CA LEU A 393 7.09 -5.16 24.30
C LEU A 393 7.81 -3.81 24.13
N LEU A 394 8.91 -3.61 24.85
CA LEU A 394 9.73 -2.40 24.71
C LEU A 394 10.29 -2.24 23.29
N LEU A 395 10.87 -3.30 22.72
CA LEU A 395 11.40 -3.28 21.36
C LEU A 395 10.29 -3.05 20.33
N HIS A 396 9.13 -3.68 20.50
CA HIS A 396 7.98 -3.49 19.63
C HIS A 396 7.47 -2.05 19.63
N CYS A 397 7.45 -1.39 20.80
CA CYS A 397 7.07 0.01 20.92
C CYS A 397 8.13 0.96 20.35
N ALA A 398 9.41 0.68 20.59
CA ALA A 398 10.50 1.57 20.19
C ALA A 398 10.77 1.56 18.67
N THR A 399 10.68 0.40 18.01
CA THR A 399 11.09 0.29 16.61
C THR A 399 10.28 1.15 15.63
N PRO A 400 8.92 1.15 15.64
CA PRO A 400 8.14 1.98 14.72
C PRO A 400 8.46 3.47 14.86
N ILE A 401 8.64 3.95 16.10
CA ILE A 401 8.98 5.35 16.41
C ILE A 401 10.35 5.69 15.81
N LEU A 402 11.34 4.84 16.04
CA LEU A 402 12.70 5.07 15.57
C LEU A 402 12.79 4.99 14.04
N VAL A 403 12.09 4.04 13.41
CA VAL A 403 12.02 3.93 11.95
C VAL A 403 11.34 5.16 11.34
N LYS A 404 10.24 5.66 11.91
CA LYS A 404 9.55 6.86 11.41
C LYS A 404 10.41 8.13 11.55
N LEU A 405 11.23 8.21 12.60
CA LEU A 405 12.18 9.30 12.79
C LEU A 405 13.30 9.30 11.75
N LEU A 406 13.82 8.12 11.42
CA LEU A 406 14.93 7.93 10.47
C LEU A 406 14.47 7.95 9.01
N TYR A 407 13.28 7.42 8.74
CA TYR A 407 12.75 7.20 7.41
C TYR A 407 11.37 7.86 7.27
N SER A 408 11.29 8.87 6.41
CA SER A 408 10.04 9.54 6.06
C SER A 408 9.82 9.41 4.55
N PRO A 409 8.78 8.70 4.09
CA PRO A 409 8.54 8.50 2.65
C PRO A 409 8.34 9.83 1.90
N GLU A 410 7.79 10.85 2.57
CA GLU A 410 7.53 12.18 2.01
C GLU A 410 8.81 12.93 1.58
N LYS A 411 9.96 12.63 2.22
CA LYS A 411 11.25 13.23 1.84
C LYS A 411 11.77 12.73 0.50
N ARG A 412 11.24 11.61 -0.02
CA ARG A 412 11.62 11.06 -1.33
C ARG A 412 11.14 11.96 -2.47
N CYS A 413 9.92 12.49 -2.36
CA CYS A 413 9.37 13.43 -3.33
C CYS A 413 9.91 14.86 -3.15
N ALA A 414 10.44 15.20 -1.97
CA ALA A 414 10.93 16.55 -1.67
C ALA A 414 12.16 16.99 -2.48
N GLY A 415 12.96 16.05 -2.97
CA GLY A 415 14.09 16.34 -3.87
C GLY A 415 13.71 16.41 -5.36
N TYR A 416 12.47 16.04 -5.70
CA TYR A 416 12.00 16.02 -7.09
C TYR A 416 11.45 17.40 -7.46
N ARG A 417 12.03 18.03 -8.48
CA ARG A 417 11.47 19.27 -9.03
C ARG A 417 10.17 18.92 -9.76
N LYS A 418 9.05 19.47 -9.29
CA LYS A 418 7.76 19.31 -9.97
C LYS A 418 7.90 19.63 -11.45
N LYS A 419 7.53 18.67 -12.30
CA LYS A 419 7.46 18.87 -13.76
C LYS A 419 6.03 19.26 -14.12
N ASN A 420 5.91 20.50 -14.56
CA ASN A 420 4.68 21.11 -15.03
C ASN A 420 4.63 20.99 -16.55
N LEU A 421 3.45 20.74 -17.12
CA LEU A 421 3.27 20.66 -18.59
C LEU A 421 3.57 22.00 -19.25
N ALA A 422 3.19 23.10 -18.60
CA ALA A 422 3.41 24.48 -19.03
C ALA A 422 4.89 24.86 -19.13
N ASP A 423 5.78 24.19 -18.37
CA ASP A 423 7.22 24.43 -18.40
C ASP A 423 7.94 23.71 -19.56
N LEU A 424 7.26 22.77 -20.23
CA LEU A 424 7.83 21.99 -21.33
C LEU A 424 7.66 22.70 -22.68
N HIS A 425 8.71 22.66 -23.50
CA HIS A 425 8.65 23.17 -24.87
C HIS A 425 7.59 22.38 -25.69
N PRO A 426 6.84 23.02 -26.61
CA PRO A 426 5.80 22.35 -27.40
C PRO A 426 6.28 21.10 -28.16
N ASP A 427 7.53 21.10 -28.64
CA ASP A 427 8.13 20.00 -29.39
C ASP A 427 8.95 19.01 -28.54
N SER A 428 8.93 19.16 -27.21
CA SER A 428 9.67 18.27 -26.31
C SER A 428 8.93 16.96 -26.03
N ASP A 429 9.70 15.90 -25.80
CA ASP A 429 9.19 14.57 -25.50
C ASP A 429 8.19 14.62 -24.33
N LEU A 430 6.99 14.11 -24.58
CA LEU A 430 5.91 14.08 -23.60
C LEU A 430 5.80 12.69 -23.01
N GLN A 431 5.93 12.62 -21.69
CA GLN A 431 5.83 11.37 -20.95
C GLN A 431 4.60 11.35 -20.06
N ILE A 432 3.64 10.51 -20.43
CA ILE A 432 2.35 10.38 -19.74
C ILE A 432 2.31 9.03 -19.02
N ILE A 433 1.86 9.05 -17.77
CA ILE A 433 1.46 7.84 -17.05
C ILE A 433 -0.05 7.77 -17.06
N SER A 434 -0.62 6.66 -17.52
CA SER A 434 -2.06 6.42 -17.45
C SER A 434 -2.35 5.23 -16.56
N CYS A 435 -3.24 5.42 -15.59
CA CYS A 435 -3.64 4.40 -14.65
C CYS A 435 -4.89 3.65 -15.14
N VAL A 436 -4.86 2.32 -15.06
CA VAL A 436 -5.96 1.43 -15.46
C VAL A 436 -6.33 0.54 -14.29
N HIS A 437 -7.61 0.48 -13.93
CA HIS A 437 -8.12 -0.42 -12.89
C HIS A 437 -9.00 -1.54 -13.45
N VAL A 438 -9.78 -1.26 -14.51
CA VAL A 438 -10.80 -2.17 -15.07
C VAL A 438 -10.73 -2.20 -16.60
N PRO A 439 -11.15 -3.30 -17.27
CA PRO A 439 -11.07 -3.43 -18.73
C PRO A 439 -11.60 -2.26 -19.54
N LYS A 440 -12.66 -1.60 -19.06
CA LYS A 440 -13.29 -0.46 -19.73
C LYS A 440 -12.35 0.76 -19.82
N ASP A 441 -11.57 1.00 -18.77
CA ASP A 441 -10.63 2.13 -18.70
C ASP A 441 -9.58 2.08 -19.84
N VAL A 442 -9.21 0.86 -20.30
CA VAL A 442 -8.27 0.67 -21.42
C VAL A 442 -8.77 1.38 -22.67
N THR A 443 -10.06 1.24 -23.00
CA THR A 443 -10.63 1.83 -24.22
C THR A 443 -10.70 3.36 -24.13
N THR A 444 -11.05 3.90 -22.97
CA THR A 444 -11.08 5.34 -22.73
C THR A 444 -9.69 5.97 -22.82
N VAL A 445 -8.71 5.32 -22.19
CA VAL A 445 -7.31 5.76 -22.20
C VAL A 445 -6.76 5.74 -23.62
N LEU A 446 -6.98 4.65 -24.37
CA LEU A 446 -6.51 4.56 -25.76
C LEU A 446 -7.06 5.69 -26.64
N ARG A 447 -8.34 6.08 -26.48
CA ARG A 447 -8.93 7.20 -27.23
C ARG A 447 -8.27 8.54 -26.93
N ILE A 448 -8.00 8.83 -25.67
CA ILE A 448 -7.35 10.09 -25.28
C ILE A 448 -5.90 10.12 -25.70
N LEU A 449 -5.21 8.98 -25.62
CA LEU A 449 -3.84 8.86 -26.10
C LEU A 449 -3.76 9.04 -27.62
N ASP A 450 -4.70 8.47 -28.38
CA ASP A 450 -4.79 8.67 -29.83
C ASP A 450 -4.94 10.15 -30.18
N GLY A 451 -5.87 10.85 -29.51
CA GLY A 451 -6.02 12.31 -29.65
C GLY A 451 -4.83 13.13 -29.14
N ALA A 452 -3.95 12.57 -28.31
CA ALA A 452 -2.76 13.24 -27.80
C ALA A 452 -1.49 12.96 -28.61
N CYS A 453 -1.50 11.98 -29.51
CA CYS A 453 -0.35 11.57 -30.33
C CYS A 453 -0.06 12.47 -31.55
N GLY A 454 -0.63 13.68 -31.63
CA GLY A 454 -0.55 14.56 -32.80
C GLY A 454 0.76 15.29 -33.07
N GLY A 455 1.75 15.21 -32.18
CA GLY A 455 2.96 16.05 -32.23
C GLY A 455 4.14 15.46 -32.99
N THR A 456 5.12 16.31 -33.31
CA THR A 456 6.40 15.93 -33.96
C THR A 456 7.43 15.33 -33.00
N GLY A 457 7.21 15.42 -31.67
CA GLY A 457 8.10 14.91 -30.63
C GLY A 457 7.89 13.42 -30.33
N LEU A 458 8.84 12.80 -29.62
CA LEU A 458 8.70 11.41 -29.19
C LEU A 458 7.67 11.33 -28.05
N PHE A 459 6.60 10.55 -28.25
CA PHE A 459 5.54 10.41 -27.26
C PHE A 459 5.73 9.11 -26.50
N SER A 460 5.96 9.17 -25.19
CA SER A 460 6.14 7.97 -24.35
C SER A 460 4.98 7.82 -23.38
N VAL A 461 4.30 6.67 -23.44
CA VAL A 461 3.20 6.36 -22.54
C VAL A 461 3.60 5.19 -21.66
N THR A 462 3.53 5.39 -20.34
CA THR A 462 3.63 4.29 -19.38
C THR A 462 2.24 3.96 -18.85
N VAL A 463 1.73 2.78 -19.19
CA VAL A 463 0.43 2.31 -18.70
C VAL A 463 0.64 1.56 -17.40
N LEU A 464 0.07 2.07 -16.32
CA LEU A 464 0.13 1.45 -15.00
C LEU A 464 -1.17 0.74 -14.69
N HIS A 465 -1.16 -0.59 -14.79
CA HIS A 465 -2.27 -1.44 -14.41
C HIS A 465 -2.23 -1.67 -12.89
N LEU A 466 -3.16 -1.05 -12.17
CA LEU A 466 -3.26 -1.06 -10.71
C LEU A 466 -4.24 -2.14 -10.25
N ILE A 467 -3.71 -3.19 -9.63
CA ILE A 467 -4.48 -4.32 -9.09
C ILE A 467 -4.50 -4.23 -7.57
N LYS A 468 -5.70 -4.29 -6.99
CA LYS A 468 -5.87 -4.37 -5.53
C LYS A 468 -5.20 -5.64 -4.99
N LEU A 469 -4.24 -5.47 -4.07
CA LEU A 469 -3.62 -6.57 -3.35
C LEU A 469 -4.62 -7.15 -2.36
N ILE A 470 -5.34 -8.19 -2.79
CA ILE A 470 -6.19 -9.01 -1.94
C ILE A 470 -5.43 -10.32 -1.73
N ALA A 471 -5.22 -10.71 -0.46
CA ALA A 471 -4.66 -12.02 -0.08
C ALA A 471 -3.17 -12.30 -0.31
N GLN A 472 -2.38 -11.32 -0.71
CA GLN A 472 -0.93 -11.41 -0.72
C GLN A 472 -0.38 -10.38 0.27
N SER A 473 0.70 -10.71 0.98
CA SER A 473 1.34 -9.78 1.94
C SER A 473 2.40 -8.89 1.32
N THR A 474 2.71 -9.10 0.04
CA THR A 474 3.88 -8.51 -0.61
C THR A 474 3.47 -7.79 -1.88
N PRO A 475 3.64 -6.46 -1.95
CA PRO A 475 3.33 -5.74 -3.16
C PRO A 475 4.34 -6.05 -4.26
N GLN A 476 3.86 -6.07 -5.51
CA GLN A 476 4.66 -6.40 -6.68
C GLN A 476 4.54 -5.29 -7.71
N LEU A 477 5.68 -4.80 -8.20
CA LEU A 477 5.76 -3.88 -9.32
C LEU A 477 6.48 -4.61 -10.46
N ILE A 478 5.76 -4.91 -11.53
CA ILE A 478 6.21 -5.76 -12.64
C ILE A 478 6.32 -4.89 -13.89
N PHE A 479 7.54 -4.72 -14.39
CA PHE A 479 7.81 -4.06 -15.67
C PHE A 479 7.73 -5.08 -16.80
N HIS A 480 6.79 -4.92 -17.72
CA HIS A 480 6.66 -5.78 -18.89
C HIS A 480 7.48 -5.20 -20.04
N ARG A 481 8.76 -5.62 -20.15
CA ARG A 481 9.62 -5.26 -21.29
C ARG A 481 9.57 -6.37 -22.36
N LYS A 482 9.64 -5.98 -23.64
CA LYS A 482 9.47 -6.80 -24.88
C LYS A 482 10.16 -8.18 -24.95
N GLU A 483 11.04 -8.55 -24.00
CA GLU A 483 11.84 -9.79 -24.03
C GLU A 483 11.47 -10.86 -22.99
N ARG A 484 10.53 -10.60 -22.07
CA ARG A 484 10.01 -11.64 -21.16
C ARG A 484 8.51 -11.55 -21.01
N ILE A 485 7.79 -12.43 -21.69
CA ILE A 485 6.42 -12.78 -21.31
C ILE A 485 6.53 -13.52 -19.96
N VAL A 486 6.51 -12.76 -18.87
CA VAL A 486 6.26 -13.34 -17.55
C VAL A 486 4.79 -13.76 -17.60
N LEU A 487 4.52 -15.08 -17.50
CA LEU A 487 3.16 -15.62 -17.33
C LEU A 487 2.46 -14.79 -16.24
N CYS A 488 1.52 -13.95 -16.64
CA CYS A 488 0.83 -13.11 -15.70
C CYS A 488 -0.15 -13.99 -14.92
N GLU A 489 -0.06 -13.99 -13.59
CA GLU A 489 -1.04 -14.68 -12.74
C GLU A 489 -2.47 -14.16 -12.97
N TYR A 490 -2.61 -12.99 -13.63
CA TYR A 490 -3.84 -12.29 -13.97
C TYR A 490 -4.08 -12.28 -15.48
N PRO A 491 -5.07 -13.03 -16.01
CA PRO A 491 -5.38 -13.06 -17.45
C PRO A 491 -5.84 -11.71 -18.00
N TYR A 492 -6.38 -10.83 -17.12
CA TYR A 492 -6.74 -9.48 -17.50
C TYR A 492 -5.51 -8.62 -17.88
N SER A 493 -4.40 -8.75 -17.15
CA SER A 493 -3.16 -8.01 -17.47
C SER A 493 -2.60 -8.36 -18.85
N GLU A 494 -2.73 -9.61 -19.29
CA GLU A 494 -2.28 -10.02 -20.63
C GLU A 494 -3.08 -9.34 -21.74
N ASN A 495 -4.40 -9.20 -21.56
CA ASN A 495 -5.25 -8.47 -22.49
C ASN A 495 -4.87 -6.99 -22.55
N VAL A 496 -4.60 -6.34 -21.40
CA VAL A 496 -4.14 -4.95 -21.34
C VAL A 496 -2.83 -4.79 -22.12
N ILE A 497 -1.84 -5.66 -21.85
CA ILE A 497 -0.54 -5.64 -22.53
C ILE A 497 -0.72 -5.80 -24.05
N ARG A 498 -1.57 -6.73 -24.50
CA ARG A 498 -1.83 -6.96 -25.92
C ARG A 498 -2.43 -5.73 -26.60
N MET A 499 -3.47 -5.14 -26.02
CA MET A 499 -4.16 -3.97 -26.60
C MET A 499 -3.23 -2.77 -26.76
N PHE A 500 -2.39 -2.49 -25.76
CA PHE A 500 -1.44 -1.38 -25.81
C PHE A 500 -0.25 -1.64 -26.75
N ASN A 501 0.21 -2.88 -26.87
CA ASN A 501 1.23 -3.25 -27.87
C ASN A 501 0.70 -3.13 -29.30
N GLU A 502 -0.57 -3.51 -29.54
CA GLU A 502 -1.24 -3.30 -30.83
C GLU A 502 -1.35 -1.81 -31.17
N PHE A 503 -1.64 -0.97 -30.18
CA PHE A 503 -1.68 0.49 -30.34
C PHE A 503 -0.30 1.10 -30.67
N GLU A 504 0.78 0.63 -30.04
CA GLU A 504 2.15 1.05 -30.38
C GLU A 504 2.49 0.72 -31.84
N GLN A 505 2.09 -0.46 -32.33
CA GLN A 505 2.34 -0.90 -33.70
C GLN A 505 1.59 -0.07 -34.74
N GLN A 506 0.41 0.46 -34.41
CA GLN A 506 -0.40 1.28 -35.30
C GLN A 506 0.23 2.67 -35.55
N ASN A 507 1.02 3.18 -34.61
CA ASN A 507 1.54 4.56 -34.63
C ASN A 507 2.97 4.72 -35.18
N ASN A 508 3.41 3.84 -36.09
CA ASN A 508 4.61 3.96 -36.94
C ASN A 508 5.89 4.53 -36.26
N GLY A 509 6.13 4.20 -34.99
CA GLY A 509 7.37 4.53 -34.26
C GLY A 509 7.43 5.93 -33.62
N GLY A 510 6.35 6.72 -33.67
CA GLY A 510 6.26 8.00 -32.93
C GLY A 510 5.83 7.85 -31.45
N LEU A 511 5.30 6.68 -31.10
CA LEU A 511 4.79 6.35 -29.77
C LEU A 511 5.56 5.15 -29.18
N LEU A 512 6.07 5.29 -27.96
CA LEU A 512 6.66 4.20 -27.18
C LEU A 512 5.76 3.88 -25.97
N VAL A 513 5.24 2.65 -25.91
CA VAL A 513 4.36 2.21 -24.82
C VAL A 513 5.09 1.22 -23.92
N ASP A 514 5.18 1.55 -22.63
CA ASP A 514 5.65 0.65 -21.58
C ASP A 514 4.48 0.26 -20.68
N VAL A 515 4.21 -1.04 -20.50
CA VAL A 515 3.16 -1.51 -19.59
C VAL A 515 3.77 -1.99 -18.27
N VAL A 516 3.26 -1.48 -17.16
CA VAL A 516 3.69 -1.82 -15.81
C VAL A 516 2.48 -2.32 -15.03
N THR A 517 2.60 -3.45 -14.34
CA THR A 517 1.55 -3.93 -13.42
C THR A 517 1.99 -3.71 -11.99
N ALA A 518 1.19 -2.98 -11.21
CA ALA A 518 1.40 -2.74 -9.80
C ALA A 518 0.29 -3.42 -8.99
N VAL A 519 0.69 -4.38 -8.14
CA VAL A 519 -0.20 -5.09 -7.22
C VAL A 519 0.10 -4.58 -5.82
N ALA A 520 -0.78 -3.77 -5.25
CA ALA A 520 -0.54 -3.11 -3.96
C ALA A 520 -1.83 -2.90 -3.14
N PRO A 521 -1.72 -2.72 -1.82
CA PRO A 521 -2.85 -2.29 -0.99
C PRO A 521 -3.39 -0.95 -1.51
N THR A 522 -4.72 -0.76 -1.50
CA THR A 522 -5.36 0.44 -2.06
C THR A 522 -4.84 1.73 -1.44
N THR A 523 -4.51 1.70 -0.15
CA THR A 523 -3.98 2.85 0.59
C THR A 523 -2.57 3.25 0.16
N LEU A 524 -1.81 2.36 -0.49
CA LEU A 524 -0.41 2.57 -0.87
C LEU A 524 -0.21 2.65 -2.39
N MET A 525 -1.26 2.46 -3.20
CA MET A 525 -1.18 2.54 -4.66
C MET A 525 -0.60 3.89 -5.14
N TYR A 526 -0.89 4.98 -4.42
CA TYR A 526 -0.36 6.31 -4.76
C TYR A 526 1.19 6.35 -4.72
N ASP A 527 1.82 5.63 -3.79
CA ASP A 527 3.29 5.58 -3.69
C ASP A 527 3.91 4.85 -4.88
N ASP A 528 3.24 3.84 -5.44
CA ASP A 528 3.69 3.16 -6.65
C ASP A 528 3.56 4.07 -7.87
N ILE A 529 2.44 4.79 -8.01
CA ILE A 529 2.23 5.76 -9.09
C ILE A 529 3.31 6.85 -9.03
N CYS A 530 3.55 7.44 -7.86
CA CYS A 530 4.60 8.44 -7.66
C CYS A 530 6.00 7.87 -7.94
N SER A 531 6.28 6.64 -7.54
CA SER A 531 7.58 6.00 -7.78
C SER A 531 7.83 5.78 -9.27
N VAL A 532 6.83 5.30 -10.02
CA VAL A 532 6.92 5.13 -11.47
C VAL A 532 7.01 6.50 -12.16
N ALA A 533 6.26 7.51 -11.70
CA ALA A 533 6.33 8.87 -12.20
C ALA A 533 7.72 9.49 -12.05
N MET A 534 8.39 9.26 -10.92
CA MET A 534 9.75 9.74 -10.71
C MET A 534 10.78 8.98 -11.55
N ASP A 535 10.68 7.65 -11.63
CA ASP A 535 11.62 6.80 -12.39
C ASP A 535 11.55 7.10 -13.89
N LYS A 536 10.33 7.21 -14.41
CA LYS A 536 10.07 7.59 -15.80
C LYS A 536 10.19 9.08 -16.04
N GLN A 537 10.27 9.93 -15.01
CA GLN A 537 10.22 11.39 -15.13
C GLN A 537 8.98 11.95 -15.88
N ALA A 538 7.81 11.39 -15.57
CA ALA A 538 6.54 11.75 -16.21
C ALA A 538 6.15 13.21 -15.98
N SER A 539 5.53 13.81 -16.99
CA SER A 539 5.04 15.20 -16.96
C SER A 539 3.55 15.28 -16.67
N LEU A 540 2.80 14.20 -16.92
CA LEU A 540 1.36 14.12 -16.67
C LEU A 540 0.98 12.73 -16.16
N VAL A 541 0.14 12.66 -15.13
CA VAL A 541 -0.49 11.42 -14.65
C VAL A 541 -1.99 11.49 -14.88
N ILE A 542 -2.55 10.53 -15.62
CA ILE A 542 -3.99 10.40 -15.88
C ILE A 542 -4.57 9.31 -14.97
N LEU A 543 -5.58 9.66 -14.18
CA LEU A 543 -6.30 8.80 -13.25
C LEU A 543 -7.75 8.63 -13.69
N PRO A 544 -8.32 7.43 -13.70
CA PRO A 544 -9.73 7.24 -14.00
C PRO A 544 -10.61 7.72 -12.83
N PHE A 545 -11.82 8.16 -13.15
CA PHE A 545 -12.81 8.56 -12.15
C PHE A 545 -13.41 7.35 -11.42
N HIS A 546 -13.80 7.56 -10.17
CA HIS A 546 -14.19 6.50 -9.24
C HIS A 546 -15.65 6.02 -9.42
N GLN A 547 -16.51 6.82 -10.07
CA GLN A 547 -17.87 6.43 -10.42
C GLN A 547 -17.95 6.04 -11.90
N ARG A 548 -18.84 5.09 -12.19
CA ARG A 548 -19.16 4.69 -13.56
C ARG A 548 -20.65 4.71 -13.80
N GLU A 549 -21.04 5.12 -15.00
CA GLU A 549 -22.44 5.10 -15.47
C GLU A 549 -22.69 3.94 -16.43
N SER A 550 -23.91 3.42 -16.38
CA SER A 550 -24.38 2.31 -17.21
C SER A 550 -24.62 2.73 -18.63
N GLU A 551 -24.19 1.86 -19.55
CA GLU A 551 -24.31 2.05 -20.99
C GLU A 551 -25.75 2.13 -21.50
N LEU A 552 -26.72 1.66 -20.70
CA LEU A 552 -28.12 1.53 -21.10
C LEU A 552 -29.06 2.56 -20.48
N ASP A 553 -28.76 3.08 -19.28
CA ASP A 553 -29.72 3.87 -18.48
C ASP A 553 -29.11 5.10 -17.79
N GLY A 554 -27.80 5.35 -17.94
CA GLY A 554 -27.09 6.44 -17.22
C GLY A 554 -27.11 6.28 -15.69
N ALA A 555 -27.57 5.14 -15.18
CA ALA A 555 -27.56 4.80 -13.77
C ALA A 555 -26.12 4.46 -13.33
N ILE A 556 -25.78 4.79 -12.09
CA ILE A 556 -24.44 4.52 -11.53
C ILE A 556 -24.26 2.99 -11.39
N GLU A 557 -23.35 2.39 -12.16
CA GLU A 557 -23.07 0.93 -12.13
C GLU A 557 -22.16 0.54 -10.97
N SER A 558 -21.19 1.38 -10.63
CA SER A 558 -20.21 1.09 -9.59
C SER A 558 -19.61 2.37 -9.02
N GLU A 559 -19.53 2.47 -7.69
CA GLU A 559 -18.77 3.49 -6.98
C GLU A 559 -17.65 2.83 -6.16
N ASP A 560 -16.41 3.12 -6.52
CA ASP A 560 -15.25 2.63 -5.77
C ASP A 560 -14.67 3.75 -4.88
N TYR A 561 -15.14 3.83 -3.63
CA TYR A 561 -14.63 4.81 -2.64
C TYR A 561 -13.10 4.74 -2.44
N THR A 562 -12.50 3.57 -2.68
CA THR A 562 -11.04 3.41 -2.60
C THR A 562 -10.29 4.13 -3.71
N ILE A 563 -10.87 4.19 -4.92
CA ILE A 563 -10.30 4.95 -6.05
C ILE A 563 -10.47 6.45 -5.78
N ARG A 564 -11.58 6.85 -5.14
CA ARG A 564 -11.77 8.24 -4.70
C ARG A 564 -10.68 8.69 -3.74
N ASP A 565 -10.40 7.92 -2.69
CA ASP A 565 -9.32 8.22 -1.73
C ASP A 565 -7.95 8.27 -2.42
N LEU A 566 -7.68 7.35 -3.37
CA LEU A 566 -6.46 7.36 -4.19
C LEU A 566 -6.32 8.65 -5.00
N ASN A 567 -7.38 9.07 -5.70
CA ASN A 567 -7.39 10.29 -6.51
C ASN A 567 -7.15 11.52 -5.63
N CYS A 568 -7.85 11.66 -4.51
CA CYS A 568 -7.64 12.76 -3.56
C CYS A 568 -6.20 12.83 -3.03
N ARG A 569 -5.58 11.68 -2.71
CA ARG A 569 -4.18 11.65 -2.27
C ARG A 569 -3.21 12.05 -3.38
N MET A 570 -3.43 11.58 -4.60
CA MET A 570 -2.62 11.93 -5.76
C MET A 570 -2.68 13.44 -6.04
N LEU A 571 -3.86 14.04 -6.05
CA LEU A 571 -4.02 15.49 -6.26
C LEU A 571 -3.25 16.34 -5.23
N ASN A 572 -3.02 15.83 -4.02
CA ASN A 572 -2.29 16.54 -2.98
C ASN A 572 -0.77 16.28 -3.00
N LYS A 573 -0.33 15.09 -3.44
CA LYS A 573 1.07 14.60 -3.28
C LYS A 573 1.81 14.33 -4.60
N ALA A 574 1.18 14.54 -5.75
CA ALA A 574 1.78 14.17 -7.03
C ALA A 574 3.07 14.95 -7.37
N PRO A 575 4.05 14.29 -8.02
CA PRO A 575 5.31 14.91 -8.43
C PRO A 575 5.21 15.71 -9.75
N CYS A 576 4.09 15.63 -10.46
CA CYS A 576 3.83 16.32 -11.72
C CYS A 576 2.33 16.62 -11.87
N SER A 577 1.95 17.31 -12.95
CA SER A 577 0.55 17.63 -13.24
C SER A 577 -0.30 16.35 -13.25
N THR A 578 -1.48 16.43 -12.66
CA THR A 578 -2.42 15.30 -12.52
C THR A 578 -3.70 15.60 -13.27
N ALA A 579 -4.24 14.60 -13.95
CA ALA A 579 -5.51 14.71 -14.64
C ALA A 579 -6.46 13.58 -14.20
N ILE A 580 -7.71 13.93 -13.94
CA ILE A 580 -8.78 12.96 -13.68
C ILE A 580 -9.63 12.84 -14.94
N LEU A 581 -9.78 11.61 -15.41
CA LEU A 581 -10.51 11.24 -16.61
C LEU A 581 -11.86 10.64 -16.23
N VAL A 582 -12.92 11.30 -16.68
CA VAL A 582 -14.30 10.86 -16.56
C VAL A 582 -14.78 10.42 -17.94
N ASP A 583 -15.22 9.17 -18.06
CA ASP A 583 -15.77 8.63 -19.32
C ASP A 583 -17.30 8.63 -19.29
N ARG A 584 -17.91 9.32 -20.27
CA ARG A 584 -19.37 9.30 -20.52
C ARG A 584 -19.70 8.90 -21.96
N TYR A 585 -18.70 8.60 -22.77
CA TYR A 585 -18.92 8.40 -24.19
C TYR A 585 -19.48 7.00 -24.45
N HIS A 586 -20.80 6.93 -24.62
CA HIS A 586 -21.48 5.75 -25.12
C HIS A 586 -21.44 5.72 -26.65
N ASN A 587 -20.96 4.61 -27.19
CA ASN A 587 -20.87 4.36 -28.63
C ASN A 587 -22.28 4.12 -29.23
N THR A 588 -23.12 5.16 -29.23
CA THR A 588 -24.50 5.09 -29.77
C THR A 588 -24.55 5.35 -31.27
N LYS A 589 -23.41 5.60 -31.92
CA LYS A 589 -23.29 5.54 -33.37
C LYS A 589 -22.52 4.29 -33.75
N ASN A 590 -23.25 3.31 -34.28
CA ASN A 590 -22.73 2.10 -34.88
C ASN A 590 -21.47 2.39 -35.70
N SER A 591 -20.35 1.82 -35.25
CA SER A 591 -19.14 1.63 -36.04
C SER A 591 -19.42 0.64 -37.16
N SER A 592 -20.05 1.13 -38.22
CA SER A 592 -19.98 0.58 -39.56
C SER A 592 -19.59 1.75 -40.48
N ALA A 593 -18.38 1.67 -41.04
CA ALA A 593 -17.65 2.71 -41.79
C ALA A 593 -17.13 3.83 -40.86
N PHE A 594 -15.82 4.04 -40.64
CA PHE A 594 -14.80 4.36 -41.64
C PHE A 594 -15.42 5.01 -42.89
N GLN A 595 -16.20 6.07 -42.66
CA GLN A 595 -16.56 6.99 -43.71
C GLN A 595 -15.60 8.16 -43.60
N GLU A 596 -14.51 8.05 -44.37
CA GLU A 596 -13.69 9.17 -44.82
C GLU A 596 -14.66 10.20 -45.44
N ASP A 597 -14.80 11.39 -44.84
CA ASP A 597 -15.23 12.63 -45.54
C ASP A 597 -15.35 13.87 -44.61
N SER A 598 -15.03 13.80 -43.31
CA SER A 598 -14.77 14.99 -42.49
C SER A 598 -13.30 15.06 -42.07
N LEU A 599 -12.60 16.12 -42.50
CA LEU A 599 -11.19 16.40 -42.18
C LEU A 599 -10.89 16.47 -40.67
N VAL A 600 -11.91 16.70 -39.83
CA VAL A 600 -11.82 16.68 -38.37
C VAL A 600 -12.60 15.48 -37.84
N ALA A 601 -11.91 14.50 -37.25
CA ALA A 601 -12.50 13.28 -36.73
C ALA A 601 -12.83 13.37 -35.22
N TYR A 602 -12.21 14.30 -34.50
CA TYR A 602 -12.35 14.41 -33.04
C TYR A 602 -12.48 15.87 -32.59
N LYS A 603 -13.58 16.23 -31.91
CA LYS A 603 -13.86 17.61 -31.47
C LYS A 603 -13.60 17.78 -29.98
N ILE A 604 -12.63 18.63 -29.64
CA ILE A 604 -12.21 18.93 -28.27
C ILE A 604 -12.59 20.38 -27.92
N ALA A 605 -13.16 20.57 -26.73
CA ALA A 605 -13.31 21.89 -26.14
C ALA A 605 -12.41 22.06 -24.91
N MET A 606 -11.83 23.24 -24.75
CA MET A 606 -11.10 23.63 -23.55
C MET A 606 -11.73 24.90 -22.97
N ILE A 607 -12.06 24.87 -21.67
CA ILE A 607 -12.65 26.01 -20.97
C ILE A 607 -11.55 26.70 -20.16
N PHE A 608 -11.33 27.99 -20.43
CA PHE A 608 -10.33 28.82 -19.77
C PHE A 608 -11.01 29.97 -19.03
N LEU A 609 -10.72 30.13 -17.73
CA LEU A 609 -11.12 31.31 -16.95
C LEU A 609 -9.92 31.96 -16.23
N GLY A 610 -8.68 31.50 -16.48
CA GLY A 610 -7.42 31.98 -15.87
C GLY A 610 -6.94 31.25 -14.59
N GLY A 611 -5.63 31.07 -14.45
CA GLY A 611 -5.00 30.37 -13.31
C GLY A 611 -4.14 29.16 -13.72
N LYS A 612 -3.41 28.62 -12.75
CA LYS A 612 -2.34 27.64 -13.00
C LYS A 612 -2.85 26.33 -13.61
N ASP A 613 -3.94 25.78 -13.08
CA ASP A 613 -4.56 24.54 -13.57
C ASP A 613 -5.06 24.67 -15.02
N ASP A 614 -5.66 25.82 -15.35
CA ASP A 614 -6.15 26.11 -16.70
C ASP A 614 -5.01 26.26 -17.70
N ARG A 615 -3.86 26.80 -17.28
CA ARG A 615 -2.66 26.88 -18.14
C ARG A 615 -2.13 25.49 -18.49
N GLU A 616 -2.12 24.57 -17.52
CA GLU A 616 -1.75 23.17 -17.78
C GLU A 616 -2.75 22.49 -18.72
N ALA A 617 -4.04 22.65 -18.46
CA ALA A 617 -5.12 22.15 -19.31
C ALA A 617 -5.02 22.69 -20.76
N LEU A 618 -4.76 23.99 -20.92
CA LEU A 618 -4.61 24.63 -22.22
C LEU A 618 -3.35 24.13 -22.94
N THR A 619 -2.25 23.95 -22.22
CA THR A 619 -1.00 23.42 -22.80
C THR A 619 -1.20 21.99 -23.31
N LEU A 620 -1.95 21.16 -22.58
CA LEU A 620 -2.32 19.82 -23.03
C LEU A 620 -3.21 19.88 -24.28
N ALA A 621 -4.26 20.69 -24.25
CA ALA A 621 -5.18 20.86 -25.38
C ALA A 621 -4.47 21.33 -26.64
N LEU A 622 -3.53 22.27 -26.50
CA LEU A 622 -2.71 22.79 -27.61
C LEU A 622 -1.80 21.73 -28.23
N ARG A 623 -1.34 20.74 -27.46
CA ARG A 623 -0.57 19.61 -27.99
C ARG A 623 -1.46 18.63 -28.75
N MET A 624 -2.66 18.36 -28.23
CA MET A 624 -3.65 17.51 -28.93
C MET A 624 -4.06 18.11 -30.29
N ALA A 625 -4.19 19.44 -30.35
CA ALA A 625 -4.53 20.17 -31.57
C ALA A 625 -3.45 20.19 -32.66
N GLN A 626 -2.26 19.61 -32.41
CA GLN A 626 -1.24 19.45 -33.44
C GLN A 626 -1.63 18.34 -34.45
N ASP A 627 -2.48 17.39 -34.06
CA ASP A 627 -3.02 16.41 -35.00
C ASP A 627 -4.02 17.10 -35.94
N ALA A 628 -3.85 16.90 -37.24
CA ALA A 628 -4.77 17.38 -38.26
C ALA A 628 -6.20 16.83 -38.09
N LYS A 629 -6.37 15.70 -37.40
CA LYS A 629 -7.67 15.07 -37.12
C LYS A 629 -8.44 15.72 -35.97
N VAL A 630 -7.79 16.55 -35.14
CA VAL A 630 -8.34 17.10 -33.91
C VAL A 630 -8.72 18.58 -34.09
N GLY A 631 -10.01 18.89 -33.88
CA GLY A 631 -10.51 20.26 -33.88
C GLY A 631 -10.62 20.79 -32.46
N LEU A 632 -9.81 21.80 -32.10
CA LEU A 632 -9.82 22.42 -30.78
C LEU A 632 -10.64 23.72 -30.77
N THR A 633 -11.58 23.83 -29.84
CA THR A 633 -12.23 25.08 -29.46
C THR A 633 -11.79 25.52 -28.08
N VAL A 634 -11.22 26.72 -27.96
CA VAL A 634 -10.87 27.31 -26.66
C VAL A 634 -11.93 28.36 -26.31
N MET A 635 -12.69 28.09 -25.25
CA MET A 635 -13.70 29.00 -24.72
C MET A 635 -13.12 29.77 -23.53
N HIS A 636 -12.93 31.08 -23.70
CA HIS A 636 -12.49 31.97 -22.64
C HIS A 636 -13.71 32.64 -22.00
N LEU A 637 -14.04 32.24 -20.77
CA LEU A 637 -15.12 32.83 -19.98
C LEU A 637 -14.57 33.97 -19.12
N LEU A 638 -15.20 35.13 -19.23
CA LEU A 638 -14.87 36.31 -18.43
C LEU A 638 -16.05 36.72 -17.56
N ALA A 639 -15.74 37.15 -16.34
CA ALA A 639 -16.72 37.79 -15.47
C ALA A 639 -17.12 39.14 -16.07
N ALA A 640 -18.42 39.43 -16.10
CA ALA A 640 -18.89 40.79 -16.31
C ALA A 640 -18.32 41.67 -15.19
N ALA A 641 -17.72 42.80 -15.55
CA ALA A 641 -17.24 43.75 -14.55
C ALA A 641 -18.45 44.34 -13.82
N ASN A 642 -18.58 44.05 -12.53
CA ASN A 642 -19.46 44.83 -11.67
C ASN A 642 -18.82 46.21 -11.48
N ASP A 643 -19.60 47.27 -11.72
CA ASP A 643 -19.25 48.69 -11.60
C ASP A 643 -18.83 49.16 -10.17
N GLN A 644 -18.20 48.30 -9.37
CA GLN A 644 -17.67 48.65 -8.04
C GLN A 644 -16.18 48.39 -7.85
N ASP A 645 -15.49 47.74 -8.80
CA ASP A 645 -14.02 47.64 -8.78
C ASP A 645 -13.40 48.72 -9.68
N HIS A 646 -13.35 49.97 -9.18
CA HIS A 646 -12.46 50.98 -9.74
C HIS A 646 -10.99 50.60 -9.48
N VAL A 647 -10.41 49.77 -10.35
CA VAL A 647 -8.97 49.79 -10.64
C VAL A 647 -8.74 49.66 -12.15
N ALA A 648 -8.51 50.82 -12.77
CA ALA A 648 -7.80 51.04 -14.02
C ALA A 648 -8.24 50.22 -15.24
N GLN A 649 -9.27 50.74 -15.90
CA GLN A 649 -9.52 50.54 -17.32
C GLN A 649 -8.61 51.50 -18.10
N ASP A 650 -7.60 50.97 -18.80
CA ASP A 650 -6.86 51.70 -19.84
C ASP A 650 -6.63 50.74 -21.02
N ASP A 651 -7.63 50.69 -21.90
CA ASP A 651 -7.46 50.26 -23.29
C ASP A 651 -7.59 51.52 -24.16
N ALA A 652 -6.45 52.12 -24.53
CA ALA A 652 -6.11 52.70 -25.84
C ALA A 652 -5.02 53.79 -25.72
N TYR A 653 -4.15 53.82 -26.75
CA TYR A 653 -3.17 54.85 -27.12
C TYR A 653 -1.70 54.64 -26.68
N THR A 654 -0.92 54.24 -27.69
CA THR A 654 0.44 54.72 -28.04
C THR A 654 1.56 54.65 -27.00
N LEU A 655 2.59 53.89 -27.36
CA LEU A 655 3.99 54.08 -27.01
C LEU A 655 4.34 55.57 -26.81
N HIS A 656 4.72 55.97 -25.60
CA HIS A 656 5.89 56.81 -25.37
C HIS A 656 6.31 56.82 -23.90
N ASP A 657 7.62 56.60 -23.76
CA ASP A 657 8.58 57.07 -22.77
C ASP A 657 8.55 56.55 -21.32
N GLU A 658 9.79 56.20 -20.95
CA GLU A 658 10.30 55.82 -19.65
C GLU A 658 10.15 56.95 -18.63
N ASP A 659 10.24 56.54 -17.36
CA ASP A 659 10.39 57.35 -16.16
C ASP A 659 9.14 57.76 -15.38
N ASP A 660 9.27 57.55 -14.07
CA ASP A 660 8.47 58.07 -12.97
C ASP A 660 7.10 57.43 -12.70
N THR A 661 7.10 56.41 -11.83
CA THR A 661 6.76 56.64 -10.39
C THR A 661 6.72 55.32 -9.61
N ASN A 662 7.84 55.01 -8.98
CA ASN A 662 7.85 54.28 -7.71
C ASN A 662 7.14 55.17 -6.68
N HIS A 663 5.92 54.81 -6.24
CA HIS A 663 5.41 55.06 -4.87
C HIS A 663 3.93 54.64 -4.78
N LEU A 664 3.66 53.39 -4.40
CA LEU A 664 2.82 53.04 -3.25
C LEU A 664 2.84 51.52 -3.04
N PHE A 665 3.60 51.13 -2.02
CA PHE A 665 3.75 49.76 -1.56
C PHE A 665 2.50 49.33 -0.78
N GLU A 666 1.70 48.43 -1.37
CA GLU A 666 0.77 47.59 -0.61
C GLU A 666 0.95 46.10 -0.97
N LYS A 667 1.86 45.48 -0.19
CA LYS A 667 1.97 44.08 0.25
C LYS A 667 1.62 42.94 -0.73
N GLY A 668 2.66 42.37 -1.33
CA GLY A 668 2.88 40.90 -1.50
C GLY A 668 1.96 40.12 -2.45
N LEU A 669 0.65 40.10 -2.21
CA LEU A 669 -0.34 39.29 -2.94
C LEU A 669 -0.64 39.82 -4.36
N VAL A 670 -0.42 41.11 -4.59
CA VAL A 670 -0.69 41.75 -5.89
C VAL A 670 0.36 41.38 -6.94
N SER A 671 1.59 41.03 -6.51
CA SER A 671 2.66 40.65 -7.44
C SER A 671 2.39 39.29 -8.10
N GLU A 672 2.03 38.27 -7.31
CA GLU A 672 1.74 36.93 -7.83
C GLU A 672 0.52 36.91 -8.76
N LYS A 673 -0.57 37.59 -8.38
CA LYS A 673 -1.77 37.71 -9.25
C LYS A 673 -1.48 38.46 -10.56
N LYS A 674 -0.61 39.48 -10.53
CA LYS A 674 -0.22 40.22 -11.75
C LYS A 674 0.66 39.36 -12.65
N GLU A 675 1.61 38.60 -12.10
CA GLU A 675 2.43 37.65 -12.87
C GLU A 675 1.60 36.55 -13.48
N ASP A 676 0.66 35.97 -12.72
CA ASP A 676 -0.25 34.94 -13.22
C ASP A 676 -1.13 35.48 -14.35
N LEU A 677 -1.69 36.69 -14.20
CA LEU A 677 -2.48 37.34 -15.25
C LEU A 677 -1.65 37.65 -16.51
N LEU A 678 -0.37 38.01 -16.35
CA LEU A 678 0.53 38.25 -17.48
C LEU A 678 0.83 36.96 -18.25
N GLN A 679 1.04 35.85 -17.53
CA GLN A 679 1.23 34.52 -18.11
C GLN A 679 -0.03 34.04 -18.85
N ASP A 680 -1.21 34.27 -18.26
CA ASP A 680 -2.49 33.94 -18.87
C ASP A 680 -2.70 34.74 -20.17
N LYS A 681 -2.40 36.05 -20.18
CA LYS A 681 -2.43 36.87 -21.40
C LYS A 681 -1.43 36.37 -22.45
N LYS A 682 -0.25 35.92 -22.04
CA LYS A 682 0.78 35.40 -22.95
C LYS A 682 0.34 34.11 -23.63
N ILE A 683 -0.20 33.14 -22.88
CA ILE A 683 -0.62 31.86 -23.46
C ILE A 683 -1.83 32.02 -24.37
N LEU A 684 -2.78 32.91 -24.02
CA LEU A 684 -3.94 33.21 -24.85
C LEU A 684 -3.57 33.91 -26.17
N ARG A 685 -2.55 34.77 -26.19
CA ARG A 685 -2.05 35.36 -27.44
C ARG A 685 -1.51 34.29 -28.39
N MET A 686 -0.77 33.30 -27.87
CA MET A 686 -0.28 32.18 -28.68
C MET A 686 -1.41 31.33 -29.27
N VAL A 687 -2.57 31.26 -28.59
CA VAL A 687 -3.77 30.58 -29.12
C VAL A 687 -4.37 31.39 -30.28
N GLN A 688 -4.50 32.71 -30.11
CA GLN A 688 -5.09 33.60 -31.10
C GLN A 688 -4.27 33.71 -32.39
N GLU A 689 -2.96 33.46 -32.32
CA GLU A 689 -2.06 33.46 -33.49
C GLU A 689 -2.18 32.19 -34.36
N LYS A 690 -2.91 31.16 -33.91
CA LYS A 690 -3.04 29.87 -34.62
C LYS A 690 -4.38 29.74 -35.33
N ASP A 691 -4.35 29.79 -36.66
CA ASP A 691 -5.56 29.76 -37.52
C ASP A 691 -6.39 28.47 -37.44
N TYR A 692 -5.82 27.37 -36.93
CA TYR A 692 -6.50 26.06 -36.81
C TYR A 692 -7.27 25.88 -35.48
N ILE A 693 -7.26 26.88 -34.60
CA ILE A 693 -7.93 26.83 -33.29
C ILE A 693 -9.10 27.82 -33.27
N LEU A 694 -10.29 27.34 -32.89
CA LEU A 694 -11.45 28.22 -32.73
C LEU A 694 -11.38 28.89 -31.35
N TYR A 695 -11.15 30.20 -31.31
CA TYR A 695 -11.12 30.98 -30.07
C TYR A 695 -12.44 31.73 -29.86
N ASN A 696 -13.22 31.33 -28.85
CA ASN A 696 -14.48 31.97 -28.49
C ASN A 696 -14.35 32.68 -27.14
N LYS A 697 -14.75 33.95 -27.09
CA LYS A 697 -14.73 34.77 -25.86
C LYS A 697 -16.18 35.04 -25.45
N GLU A 698 -16.56 34.55 -24.28
CA GLU A 698 -17.91 34.73 -23.73
C GLU A 698 -17.85 35.45 -22.38
N VAL A 699 -18.79 36.37 -22.17
CA VAL A 699 -18.92 37.11 -20.91
C VAL A 699 -20.12 36.56 -20.18
N ALA A 700 -19.92 36.09 -18.95
CA ALA A 700 -20.98 35.59 -18.09
C ALA A 700 -21.14 36.53 -16.89
N GLU A 701 -22.38 36.96 -16.64
CA GLU A 701 -22.73 37.86 -15.54
C GLU A 701 -22.82 37.13 -14.20
N ASP A 702 -23.42 35.92 -14.22
CA ASP A 702 -23.67 35.11 -13.03
C ASP A 702 -23.30 33.63 -13.24
N ALA A 703 -23.09 32.91 -12.14
CA ALA A 703 -22.79 31.48 -12.14
C ALA A 703 -23.87 30.61 -12.84
N THR A 704 -25.13 31.06 -12.86
CA THR A 704 -26.21 30.39 -13.60
C THR A 704 -26.03 30.48 -15.12
N MET A 705 -25.57 31.64 -15.61
CA MET A 705 -25.26 31.85 -17.02
C MET A 705 -24.06 30.99 -17.43
N THR A 706 -23.00 30.96 -16.60
CA THR A 706 -21.87 30.03 -16.76
C THR A 706 -22.34 28.59 -16.88
N ALA A 707 -23.27 28.15 -16.02
CA ALA A 707 -23.78 26.79 -16.08
C ALA A 707 -24.58 26.50 -17.35
N SER A 708 -25.33 27.47 -17.88
CA SER A 708 -26.09 27.30 -19.12
C SER A 708 -25.19 27.13 -20.35
N ILE A 709 -24.09 27.89 -20.41
CA ILE A 709 -23.09 27.82 -21.47
C ILE A 709 -22.44 26.43 -21.47
N ILE A 710 -21.95 25.99 -20.31
CA ILE A 710 -21.29 24.68 -20.17
C ILE A 710 -22.23 23.54 -20.55
N ARG A 711 -23.52 23.62 -20.18
CA ARG A 711 -24.53 22.64 -20.57
C ARG A 711 -24.77 22.57 -22.07
N SER A 712 -24.70 23.70 -22.80
CA SER A 712 -24.80 23.66 -24.26
C SER A 712 -23.59 22.97 -24.90
N MET A 713 -22.39 23.19 -24.36
CA MET A 713 -21.16 22.57 -24.87
C MET A 713 -21.12 21.06 -24.65
N ALA A 714 -21.64 20.57 -23.52
CA ALA A 714 -21.63 19.15 -23.16
C ALA A 714 -22.32 18.21 -24.19
N LYS A 715 -23.09 18.77 -25.13
CA LYS A 715 -23.76 18.04 -26.22
C LYS A 715 -23.04 18.10 -27.56
N GLU A 716 -22.16 19.08 -27.76
CA GLU A 716 -21.52 19.34 -29.06
C GLU A 716 -20.13 18.71 -29.18
N TYR A 717 -19.41 18.62 -28.05
CA TYR A 717 -18.03 18.15 -27.99
C TYR A 717 -17.91 16.73 -27.45
N GLU A 718 -16.89 16.01 -27.91
CA GLU A 718 -16.62 14.63 -27.48
C GLU A 718 -15.75 14.59 -26.21
N LEU A 719 -14.82 15.55 -26.08
CA LEU A 719 -13.96 15.73 -24.91
C LEU A 719 -13.95 17.20 -24.48
N ILE A 720 -14.16 17.43 -23.17
CA ILE A 720 -14.01 18.75 -22.56
C ILE A 720 -12.85 18.71 -21.56
N ILE A 721 -11.88 19.61 -21.74
CA ILE A 721 -10.72 19.76 -20.85
C ILE A 721 -10.92 21.00 -19.98
N VAL A 722 -10.83 20.83 -18.66
CA VAL A 722 -11.01 21.90 -17.67
C VAL A 722 -9.90 21.87 -16.62
N GLY A 723 -9.53 23.02 -16.07
CA GLY A 723 -8.71 23.08 -14.86
C GLY A 723 -9.55 22.83 -13.61
N ARG A 724 -8.99 22.12 -12.61
CA ARG A 724 -9.67 21.81 -11.34
C ARG A 724 -10.02 23.06 -10.54
N ARG A 725 -9.12 24.06 -10.52
CA ARG A 725 -9.30 25.37 -9.86
C ARG A 725 -9.62 25.26 -8.37
N HIS A 726 -8.83 24.44 -7.67
CA HIS A 726 -9.07 24.19 -6.26
C HIS A 726 -8.84 25.46 -5.41
N ASN A 727 -9.83 25.85 -4.59
CA ASN A 727 -9.81 27.01 -3.69
C ASN A 727 -9.59 28.39 -4.35
N MET A 728 -10.01 28.55 -5.60
CA MET A 728 -9.96 29.83 -6.33
C MET A 728 -11.38 30.32 -6.63
N PRO A 729 -12.09 30.92 -5.65
CA PRO A 729 -13.44 31.42 -5.88
C PRO A 729 -13.37 32.61 -6.85
N THR A 730 -13.99 32.46 -8.00
CA THR A 730 -14.25 33.57 -8.93
C THR A 730 -15.73 33.94 -8.87
N SER A 731 -16.08 35.16 -9.24
CA SER A 731 -17.50 35.57 -9.36
C SER A 731 -18.29 34.65 -10.30
N LEU A 732 -17.62 34.02 -11.26
CA LEU A 732 -18.18 33.04 -12.20
C LEU A 732 -18.55 31.70 -11.59
N THR A 733 -17.89 31.29 -10.49
CA THR A 733 -18.13 30.01 -9.79
C THR A 733 -18.77 30.19 -8.41
N ALA A 734 -18.94 31.44 -7.96
CA ALA A 734 -19.58 31.77 -6.70
C ALA A 734 -20.99 31.19 -6.62
N GLY A 735 -21.26 30.40 -5.57
CA GLY A 735 -22.53 29.70 -5.37
C GLY A 735 -22.62 28.30 -6.01
N LEU A 736 -21.83 27.99 -7.05
CA LEU A 736 -21.72 26.61 -7.56
C LEU A 736 -20.83 25.73 -6.69
N GLU A 737 -19.88 26.34 -5.97
CA GLU A 737 -19.00 25.63 -5.02
C GLU A 737 -19.77 24.94 -3.88
N GLU A 738 -20.85 25.56 -3.39
CA GLU A 738 -21.68 24.99 -2.30
C GLU A 738 -22.46 23.73 -2.74
N TRP A 739 -22.64 23.56 -4.05
CA TRP A 739 -23.39 22.46 -4.65
C TRP A 739 -22.47 21.38 -5.23
N CYS A 740 -21.16 21.50 -5.04
CA CYS A 740 -20.17 20.57 -5.58
C CYS A 740 -20.16 19.25 -4.78
N GLU A 741 -20.53 18.14 -5.42
CA GLU A 741 -20.54 16.81 -4.79
C GLU A 741 -19.14 16.16 -4.79
N PHE A 742 -18.37 16.40 -5.87
CA PHE A 742 -17.04 15.82 -6.08
C PHE A 742 -15.95 16.91 -6.16
N PRO A 743 -15.36 17.33 -5.03
CA PRO A 743 -14.31 18.35 -5.02
C PRO A 743 -13.03 17.93 -5.75
N GLU A 744 -12.82 16.64 -6.02
CA GLU A 744 -11.75 16.13 -6.86
C GLU A 744 -11.86 16.57 -8.34
N LEU A 745 -13.08 16.78 -8.86
CA LEU A 745 -13.30 17.25 -10.24
C LEU A 745 -13.31 18.78 -10.36
N GLY A 746 -13.40 19.49 -9.24
CA GLY A 746 -13.61 20.93 -9.22
C GLY A 746 -15.01 21.33 -9.70
N VAL A 747 -15.35 22.61 -9.57
CA VAL A 747 -16.72 23.11 -9.79
C VAL A 747 -17.20 22.85 -11.22
N LEU A 748 -16.35 23.07 -12.21
CA LEU A 748 -16.71 22.92 -13.63
C LEU A 748 -16.79 21.45 -14.04
N GLY A 749 -15.85 20.63 -13.57
CA GLY A 749 -15.87 19.19 -13.82
C GLY A 749 -17.09 18.52 -13.20
N ASP A 750 -17.41 18.88 -11.96
CA ASP A 750 -18.60 18.40 -11.25
C ASP A 750 -19.90 18.85 -11.92
N LEU A 751 -19.98 20.09 -12.39
CA LEU A 751 -21.14 20.58 -13.13
C LEU A 751 -21.37 19.79 -14.43
N ILE A 752 -20.31 19.51 -15.20
CA ILE A 752 -20.43 18.70 -16.43
C ILE A 752 -20.79 17.26 -16.06
N TRP A 753 -20.27 16.73 -14.95
CA TRP A 753 -20.62 15.42 -14.42
C TRP A 753 -22.01 15.36 -13.77
N SER A 754 -22.64 16.46 -13.41
CA SER A 754 -23.98 16.40 -12.81
C SER A 754 -25.00 15.72 -13.74
N LYS A 755 -26.00 15.03 -13.17
CA LYS A 755 -27.08 14.41 -13.95
C LYS A 755 -27.90 15.42 -14.75
N ASP A 756 -27.89 16.67 -14.32
CA ASP A 756 -28.61 17.77 -14.95
C ASP A 756 -28.02 18.19 -16.31
N SER A 757 -26.77 17.79 -16.61
CA SER A 757 -26.09 18.20 -17.85
C SER A 757 -26.55 17.40 -19.08
N ASN A 758 -27.11 16.19 -18.91
CA ASN A 758 -27.56 15.29 -20.00
C ASN A 758 -26.54 15.14 -21.16
N GLY A 759 -25.25 15.37 -20.88
CA GLY A 759 -24.16 15.35 -21.86
C GLY A 759 -23.49 13.99 -21.94
N THR A 760 -23.08 13.59 -23.14
CA THR A 760 -22.34 12.34 -23.42
C THR A 760 -20.83 12.58 -23.57
N CYS A 761 -20.35 13.77 -23.23
CA CYS A 761 -18.95 14.15 -23.39
C CYS A 761 -18.06 13.56 -22.28
N SER A 762 -16.88 13.06 -22.66
CA SER A 762 -15.85 12.70 -21.67
C SER A 762 -15.18 13.97 -21.13
N ILE A 763 -14.74 13.94 -19.88
CA ILE A 763 -14.20 15.10 -19.18
C ILE A 763 -12.77 14.79 -18.73
N LEU A 764 -11.86 15.72 -18.96
CA LEU A 764 -10.50 15.66 -18.44
C LEU A 764 -10.25 16.87 -17.54
N VAL A 765 -10.18 16.64 -16.23
CA VAL A 765 -9.92 17.67 -15.24
C VAL A 765 -8.44 17.68 -14.92
N VAL A 766 -7.73 18.78 -15.14
CA VAL A 766 -6.27 18.90 -14.94
C VAL A 766 -5.96 19.77 -13.71
N GLN A 767 -4.94 19.37 -12.95
CA GLN A 767 -4.39 20.12 -11.83
C GLN A 767 -2.87 20.16 -11.90
N GLN A 768 -2.28 21.30 -11.56
CA GLN A 768 -0.83 21.47 -11.41
C GLN A 768 -0.27 20.87 -10.11
#